data_AF-U2KDR5-F1
#
_entry.id   AF-U2KDR5-F1
#
_cell.length_a   1.000
_cell.length_b   1.000
_cell.length_c   1.000
_cell.angle_alpha   90.00
_cell.angle_beta   90.00
_cell.angle_gamma   90.00
#
_symmetry.space_group_name_H-M   'P 1'
#
loop_
_entity.id
_entity.type
_entity.pdbx_description
1 polymer ?
#
loop_
_entity_poly.entity_id
_entity_poly.type
_entity_poly.pdbx_seq_one_letter_code
_entity_poly.pdbx_strand_id
1 'polypeptide(L)'
;MGEGDGTMAEKYIEGVRELMAAYNESSDAALYDALHALCYAPNEETLRENYERNIACYTASYDASALPAYDVLPVLLFPVTDAYSVLFDKAARRFLLDGAEGAFALLQSLLFADMSDIAAAAKRYRRTCDDARAHTLAQDIENAIAVQDFGAAAQRTAEDYYALCPHGEIYEIFHAEAALFYADLQSALRYGAAAYEKRKMSARVCGLLSRIYHAAGEIVQAVKYQILSAERTKLSLPHDPVLLAACLRAITAADSDMRYAPFVHRATLADGAIRSDFIVPLAEEMLRFSEDLPCYWTGIYNPYGQMHVRSRLLSIMNAAMEEYGKSIYGDVTFDLMKAKEHTEVLLAPQEGAPVLVPIAVKNERQTVCFKEAGNARSMVLARGEFAFYRIERPTCVQSKELFAVGSPVVLRHSPRRRKIVLNLLADGLSWQEVRRGRYSLVPNLMKFFQKGVIFNHHFSGSEYTYPSLASIETGLYQHHTQIAEPGAPFVLSSSYVTLSEQMKRLGYYCVNLMGCSDAVYNGISRGYDRLIVNPWVMRAADGVERLIRHIEAFDACDNFVLLHFADTHPNNFDIPSPVKAQTHLCLEDVLQEQDAGASVFLKPNVLSQYVNHAEIQAMDRQLGYLFDYLTSHYEDDEYIVLLYSDHGASVHARSPYLLSEEQTGAALMVRGAGVPALGCVDELASSVDIYKILGKLAGYPIDAPYLDGNLPEAFGGTRRTYTVSNSIYPGQTYKICVRTERHAFHLETEDATREDGTVSFARYKYHIHERNEDYCEVFDDRLARGFLDIVWQYTESFRR
;
A
#
# COMPACT_ATOMS: atom_id res chain seq x y z
N MET A 1 11.24 38.42 -22.20
CA MET A 1 11.68 39.32 -21.11
C MET A 1 10.72 39.12 -19.96
N GLY A 2 10.93 38.07 -19.16
CA GLY A 2 9.98 37.66 -18.11
C GLY A 2 10.50 36.60 -17.15
N GLU A 3 11.66 36.00 -17.41
CA GLU A 3 12.31 35.00 -16.54
C GLU A 3 13.23 35.65 -15.46
N GLY A 4 13.21 36.98 -15.32
CA GLY A 4 14.16 37.74 -14.48
C GLY A 4 13.64 38.23 -13.14
N ASP A 5 12.32 38.31 -12.92
CA ASP A 5 11.74 38.87 -11.68
C ASP A 5 11.61 37.82 -10.56
N GLY A 6 11.12 36.61 -10.87
CA GLY A 6 10.90 35.54 -9.88
C GLY A 6 12.16 35.22 -9.08
N THR A 7 13.26 34.96 -9.78
CA THR A 7 14.57 34.64 -9.18
C THR A 7 15.23 35.78 -8.40
N MET A 8 14.65 36.98 -8.37
CA MET A 8 15.02 38.07 -7.46
C MET A 8 14.09 38.14 -6.24
N ALA A 9 12.79 37.87 -6.42
CA ALA A 9 11.82 37.79 -5.32
C ALA A 9 12.07 36.58 -4.41
N GLU A 10 12.37 35.41 -4.99
CA GLU A 10 12.73 34.18 -4.25
C GLU A 10 13.93 34.42 -3.33
N LYS A 11 15.03 34.94 -3.87
CA LYS A 11 16.25 35.25 -3.09
C LYS A 11 16.05 36.31 -2.01
N TYR A 12 15.09 37.23 -2.21
CA TYR A 12 14.68 38.17 -1.18
C TYR A 12 13.94 37.46 -0.04
N ILE A 13 13.00 36.55 -0.35
CA ILE A 13 12.29 35.76 0.66
C ILE A 13 13.27 34.88 1.44
N GLU A 14 14.18 34.17 0.76
CA GLU A 14 15.25 33.38 1.40
C GLU A 14 16.08 34.25 2.34
N GLY A 15 16.60 35.39 1.85
CA GLY A 15 17.42 36.31 2.66
C GLY A 15 16.70 36.87 3.89
N VAL A 16 15.40 37.15 3.79
CA VAL A 16 14.58 37.59 4.94
C VAL A 16 14.30 36.43 5.91
N ARG A 17 14.02 35.22 5.41
CA ARG A 17 13.84 34.02 6.25
C ARG A 17 15.12 33.66 7.00
N GLU A 18 16.29 33.75 6.37
CA GLU A 18 17.60 33.53 7.00
C GLU A 18 17.86 34.55 8.13
N LEU A 19 17.55 35.83 7.91
CA LEU A 19 17.67 36.85 8.97
C LEU A 19 16.70 36.59 10.15
N MET A 20 15.49 36.10 9.87
CA MET A 20 14.53 35.68 10.90
C MET A 20 14.98 34.41 11.64
N ALA A 21 15.65 33.48 10.96
CA ALA A 21 16.23 32.27 11.56
C ALA A 21 17.43 32.63 12.46
N ALA A 22 18.35 33.44 11.96
CA ALA A 22 19.47 33.99 12.73
C ALA A 22 18.99 34.78 13.96
N TYR A 23 17.87 35.52 13.86
CA TYR A 23 17.23 36.13 15.03
C TYR A 23 16.73 35.07 16.03
N ASN A 24 16.01 34.05 15.56
CA ASN A 24 15.47 32.98 16.41
C ASN A 24 16.55 32.22 17.20
N GLU A 25 17.77 32.13 16.66
CA GLU A 25 18.92 31.50 17.33
C GLU A 25 19.68 32.47 18.26
N SER A 26 19.90 33.72 17.84
CA SER A 26 20.75 34.68 18.55
C SER A 26 20.01 35.57 19.55
N SER A 27 18.71 35.80 19.35
CA SER A 27 17.91 36.85 19.98
C SER A 27 18.45 38.29 19.79
N ASP A 28 19.29 38.54 18.77
CA ASP A 28 19.93 39.85 18.55
C ASP A 28 18.90 40.95 18.22
N ALA A 29 18.88 42.01 19.04
CA ALA A 29 18.01 43.16 18.84
C ALA A 29 18.28 43.87 17.49
N ALA A 30 19.52 43.89 17.01
CA ALA A 30 19.86 44.54 15.74
C ALA A 30 19.24 43.82 14.53
N LEU A 31 19.12 42.49 14.58
CA LEU A 31 18.41 41.70 13.57
C LEU A 31 16.91 41.96 13.62
N TYR A 32 16.31 42.00 14.82
CA TYR A 32 14.89 42.32 14.99
C TYR A 32 14.56 43.74 14.49
N ASP A 33 15.33 44.75 14.90
CA ASP A 33 15.10 46.15 14.51
C ASP A 33 15.23 46.33 12.99
N ALA A 34 16.17 45.63 12.34
CA ALA A 34 16.32 45.61 10.89
C ALA A 34 15.11 44.95 10.20
N LEU A 35 14.69 43.77 10.65
CA LEU A 35 13.50 43.06 10.13
C LEU A 35 12.22 43.87 10.33
N HIS A 36 12.09 44.54 11.47
CA HIS A 36 10.95 45.38 11.82
C HIS A 36 10.90 46.63 10.95
N ALA A 37 12.04 47.31 10.71
CA ALA A 37 12.12 48.45 9.81
C ALA A 37 11.93 48.08 8.33
N LEU A 38 12.33 46.87 7.93
CA LEU A 38 12.21 46.38 6.55
C LEU A 38 10.79 45.91 6.21
N CYS A 39 10.18 45.08 7.07
CA CYS A 39 8.96 44.34 6.73
C CYS A 39 7.72 44.84 7.50
N TYR A 40 7.82 45.10 8.80
CA TYR A 40 6.65 45.44 9.63
C TYR A 40 6.26 46.92 9.55
N ALA A 41 7.18 47.83 9.90
CA ALA A 41 6.91 49.26 10.05
C ALA A 41 6.38 49.96 8.77
N PRO A 42 6.78 49.59 7.54
CA PRO A 42 6.18 50.14 6.32
C PRO A 42 4.74 49.70 6.07
N ASN A 43 4.27 48.64 6.75
CA ASN A 43 3.00 47.97 6.48
C ASN A 43 1.99 48.05 7.64
N GLU A 44 2.35 48.56 8.81
CA GLU A 44 1.49 48.53 10.02
C GLU A 44 0.09 49.13 9.78
N GLU A 45 0.00 50.29 9.11
CA GLU A 45 -1.28 50.97 8.85
C GLU A 45 -2.21 50.08 7.99
N THR A 46 -1.69 49.51 6.90
CA THR A 46 -2.40 48.56 6.03
C THR A 46 -2.84 47.30 6.79
N LEU A 47 -1.97 46.75 7.64
CA LEU A 47 -2.29 45.56 8.45
C LEU A 47 -3.38 45.84 9.50
N ARG A 48 -3.39 47.06 10.05
CA ARG A 48 -4.41 47.54 11.00
C ARG A 48 -5.77 47.71 10.31
N GLU A 49 -5.82 48.40 9.17
CA GLU A 49 -7.03 48.53 8.36
C GLU A 49 -7.57 47.17 7.89
N ASN A 50 -6.68 46.27 7.43
CA ASN A 50 -7.04 44.90 7.06
C ASN A 50 -7.65 44.14 8.24
N TYR A 51 -7.01 44.18 9.42
CA TYR A 51 -7.51 43.52 10.62
C TYR A 51 -8.88 44.06 11.04
N GLU A 52 -9.05 45.37 11.13
CA GLU A 52 -10.31 46.00 11.55
C GLU A 52 -11.48 45.70 10.58
N ARG A 53 -11.19 45.66 9.27
CA ARG A 53 -12.17 45.23 8.25
C ARG A 53 -12.50 43.74 8.37
N ASN A 54 -11.48 42.90 8.47
CA ASN A 54 -11.63 41.44 8.43
C ASN A 54 -12.23 40.89 9.73
N ILE A 55 -11.90 41.45 10.90
CA ILE A 55 -12.51 41.08 12.20
C ILE A 55 -14.00 41.45 12.23
N ALA A 56 -14.40 42.60 11.67
CA ALA A 56 -15.81 42.98 11.59
C ALA A 56 -16.62 41.97 10.76
N CYS A 57 -16.07 41.50 9.64
CA CYS A 57 -16.66 40.43 8.83
C CYS A 57 -16.75 39.10 9.59
N TYR A 58 -15.69 38.74 10.34
CA TYR A 58 -15.62 37.50 11.12
C TYR A 58 -16.63 37.50 12.28
N THR A 59 -16.62 38.52 13.13
CA THR A 59 -17.53 38.65 14.30
C THR A 59 -19.00 38.81 13.89
N ALA A 60 -19.29 39.34 12.70
CA ALA A 60 -20.66 39.37 12.17
C ALA A 60 -21.19 38.00 11.69
N SER A 61 -20.29 37.02 11.46
CA SER A 61 -20.60 35.76 10.78
C SER A 61 -20.38 34.49 11.62
N TYR A 62 -19.59 34.58 12.70
CA TYR A 62 -19.17 33.43 13.50
C TYR A 62 -19.25 33.72 15.00
N ASP A 63 -19.89 32.82 15.76
CA ASP A 63 -19.72 32.76 17.21
C ASP A 63 -18.23 32.58 17.53
N ALA A 64 -17.69 33.54 18.26
CA ALA A 64 -16.26 33.65 18.50
C ALA A 64 -15.97 34.09 19.94
N SER A 65 -14.89 33.53 20.49
CA SER A 65 -14.17 34.14 21.61
C SER A 65 -13.76 35.58 21.24
N ALA A 66 -13.78 36.48 22.21
CA ALA A 66 -13.48 37.90 21.99
C ALA A 66 -12.02 38.08 21.54
N LEU A 67 -11.81 38.25 20.23
CA LEU A 67 -10.49 38.52 19.66
C LEU A 67 -9.97 39.89 20.13
N PRO A 68 -8.65 40.06 20.33
CA PRO A 68 -8.11 41.31 20.84
C PRO A 68 -8.22 42.46 19.83
N ALA A 69 -8.21 43.70 20.32
CA ALA A 69 -7.92 44.86 19.46
C ALA A 69 -6.45 44.81 18.97
N TYR A 70 -6.16 45.45 17.83
CA TYR A 70 -4.88 45.33 17.12
C TYR A 70 -3.65 45.50 18.02
N ASP A 71 -3.61 46.57 18.82
CA ASP A 71 -2.45 46.92 19.66
C ASP A 71 -2.14 45.88 20.75
N VAL A 72 -3.14 45.10 21.16
CA VAL A 72 -3.05 44.05 22.18
C VAL A 72 -3.06 42.63 21.59
N LEU A 73 -2.86 42.48 20.28
CA LEU A 73 -2.62 41.18 19.65
C LEU A 73 -1.37 40.49 20.23
N PRO A 74 -1.37 39.16 20.44
CA PRO A 74 -0.21 38.42 20.94
C PRO A 74 0.93 38.28 19.90
N VAL A 75 0.65 38.62 18.64
CA VAL A 75 1.58 38.50 17.51
C VAL A 75 1.76 39.84 16.80
N LEU A 76 2.82 39.94 16.01
CA LEU A 76 2.95 40.88 14.88
C LEU A 76 3.01 40.06 13.58
N LEU A 77 2.59 40.63 12.45
CA LEU A 77 2.74 40.00 11.13
C LEU A 77 3.71 40.80 10.27
N PHE A 78 4.72 40.13 9.73
CA PHE A 78 5.74 40.69 8.87
C PHE A 78 5.44 40.21 7.44
N PRO A 79 4.88 41.06 6.55
CA PRO A 79 4.79 40.75 5.12
C PRO A 79 6.20 40.68 4.55
N VAL A 80 6.49 39.59 3.83
CA VAL A 80 7.77 39.44 3.11
C VAL A 80 7.54 39.75 1.62
N THR A 81 6.42 39.30 1.06
CA THR A 81 5.91 39.72 -0.26
C THR A 81 4.39 39.86 -0.19
N ASP A 82 3.74 40.25 -1.29
CA ASP A 82 2.27 40.29 -1.40
C ASP A 82 1.61 38.90 -1.24
N ALA A 83 2.38 37.81 -1.33
CA ALA A 83 1.89 36.43 -1.26
C ALA A 83 2.35 35.65 -0.01
N TYR A 84 3.34 36.16 0.75
CA TYR A 84 3.96 35.43 1.85
C TYR A 84 4.19 36.30 3.10
N SER A 85 3.80 35.77 4.26
CA SER A 85 3.92 36.46 5.54
C SER A 85 4.46 35.57 6.66
N VAL A 86 5.14 36.18 7.63
CA VAL A 86 5.64 35.50 8.84
C VAL A 86 5.07 36.16 10.09
N LEU A 87 4.55 35.34 11.02
CA LEU A 87 4.17 35.83 12.34
C LEU A 87 5.36 35.88 13.29
N PHE A 88 5.40 36.90 14.13
CA PHE A 88 6.28 37.02 15.29
C PHE A 88 5.45 36.90 16.57
N ASP A 89 5.73 35.88 17.39
CA ASP A 89 5.13 35.71 18.72
C ASP A 89 5.81 36.67 19.71
N LYS A 90 5.04 37.59 20.30
CA LYS A 90 5.54 38.60 21.25
C LYS A 90 5.95 37.99 22.60
N ALA A 91 5.36 36.86 23.00
CA ALA A 91 5.60 36.20 24.28
C ALA A 91 6.78 35.21 24.18
N ALA A 92 6.84 34.41 23.12
CA ALA A 92 7.98 33.53 22.83
C ALA A 92 9.19 34.31 22.27
N ARG A 93 8.98 35.55 21.78
CA ARG A 93 9.96 36.40 21.08
C ARG A 93 10.61 35.67 19.90
N ARG A 94 9.79 35.13 19.00
CA ARG A 94 10.25 34.24 17.92
C ARG A 94 9.41 34.40 16.64
N PHE A 95 10.07 34.33 15.48
CA PHE A 95 9.43 34.21 14.16
C PHE A 95 8.98 32.78 13.88
N LEU A 96 7.75 32.62 13.40
CA LEU A 96 7.09 31.34 13.14
C LEU A 96 7.30 30.89 11.68
N LEU A 97 8.55 30.47 11.38
CA LEU A 97 9.02 30.13 10.04
C LEU A 97 8.49 28.80 9.48
N ASP A 98 8.05 27.90 10.36
CA ASP A 98 7.40 26.62 10.02
C ASP A 98 5.88 26.78 9.77
N GLY A 99 5.37 28.02 9.81
CA GLY A 99 3.94 28.33 9.77
C GLY A 99 3.34 28.58 11.16
N ALA A 100 2.02 28.81 11.19
CA ALA A 100 1.26 29.09 12.41
C ALA A 100 -0.04 28.27 12.44
N GLU A 101 -0.56 28.01 13.63
CA GLU A 101 -1.73 27.15 13.87
C GLU A 101 -2.83 27.85 14.68
N GLY A 102 -4.03 27.26 14.70
CA GLY A 102 -5.14 27.67 15.55
C GLY A 102 -5.42 29.17 15.53
N ALA A 103 -5.37 29.81 16.69
CA ALA A 103 -5.65 31.24 16.83
C ALA A 103 -4.63 32.12 16.08
N PHE A 104 -3.36 31.69 15.99
CA PHE A 104 -2.34 32.44 15.26
C PHE A 104 -2.56 32.32 13.74
N ALA A 105 -2.92 31.14 13.21
CA ALA A 105 -3.32 30.98 11.80
C ALA A 105 -4.53 31.84 11.42
N LEU A 106 -5.51 31.95 12.33
CA LEU A 106 -6.66 32.86 12.16
C LEU A 106 -6.21 34.32 12.13
N LEU A 107 -5.37 34.75 13.08
CA LEU A 107 -4.84 36.12 13.12
C LEU A 107 -4.01 36.46 11.88
N GLN A 108 -3.15 35.56 11.39
CA GLN A 108 -2.42 35.72 10.13
C GLN A 108 -3.38 35.97 8.96
N SER A 109 -4.47 35.20 8.89
CA SER A 109 -5.50 35.36 7.86
C SER A 109 -6.28 36.68 8.00
N LEU A 110 -6.63 37.08 9.23
CA LEU A 110 -7.32 38.36 9.49
C LEU A 110 -6.45 39.58 9.18
N LEU A 111 -5.13 39.51 9.42
CA LEU A 111 -4.17 40.59 9.18
C LEU A 111 -3.78 40.75 7.70
N PHE A 112 -3.65 39.64 6.97
CA PHE A 112 -2.96 39.61 5.68
C PHE A 112 -3.78 39.06 4.49
N ALA A 113 -4.90 38.36 4.72
CA ALA A 113 -5.70 37.80 3.63
C ALA A 113 -6.89 38.68 3.19
N ASP A 114 -7.36 38.44 1.97
CA ASP A 114 -8.60 39.02 1.43
C ASP A 114 -9.83 38.60 2.24
N MET A 115 -10.88 39.45 2.23
CA MET A 115 -12.17 39.16 2.86
C MET A 115 -12.82 37.85 2.35
N SER A 116 -12.50 37.40 1.13
CA SER A 116 -12.99 36.13 0.59
C SER A 116 -12.50 34.91 1.37
N ASP A 117 -11.29 34.99 1.93
CA ASP A 117 -10.58 33.85 2.49
C ASP A 117 -10.90 33.68 4.00
N ILE A 118 -11.56 34.67 4.61
CA ILE A 118 -11.96 34.69 6.02
C ILE A 118 -12.94 33.55 6.36
N ALA A 119 -13.81 33.16 5.43
CA ALA A 119 -14.71 32.02 5.63
C ALA A 119 -13.94 30.68 5.69
N ALA A 120 -12.86 30.54 4.92
CA ALA A 120 -11.98 29.37 4.97
C ALA A 120 -11.11 29.40 6.24
N ALA A 121 -10.58 30.56 6.63
CA ALA A 121 -9.84 30.74 7.87
C ALA A 121 -10.69 30.41 9.12
N ALA A 122 -11.95 30.87 9.14
CA ALA A 122 -12.91 30.54 10.20
C ALA A 122 -13.18 29.03 10.29
N LYS A 123 -13.35 28.35 9.14
CA LYS A 123 -13.51 26.89 9.10
C LYS A 123 -12.28 26.16 9.65
N ARG A 124 -11.06 26.58 9.26
CA ARG A 124 -9.80 25.99 9.76
C ARG A 124 -9.61 26.23 11.26
N TYR A 125 -9.93 27.42 11.77
CA TYR A 125 -9.84 27.71 13.20
C TYR A 125 -10.81 26.89 14.05
N ARG A 126 -12.10 26.84 13.65
CA ARG A 126 -13.12 26.04 14.35
C ARG A 126 -12.70 24.59 14.47
N ARG A 127 -12.27 24.01 13.34
CA ARG A 127 -11.64 22.68 13.26
C ARG A 127 -10.55 22.49 14.32
N THR A 128 -9.54 23.35 14.40
CA THR A 128 -8.47 23.20 15.41
C THR A 128 -9.01 23.23 16.85
N CYS A 129 -10.08 23.97 17.12
CA CYS A 129 -10.77 23.91 18.41
C CYS A 129 -11.55 22.60 18.61
N ASP A 130 -12.17 22.07 17.56
CA ASP A 130 -12.85 20.77 17.56
C ASP A 130 -11.87 19.60 17.77
N ASP A 131 -10.67 19.62 17.18
CA ASP A 131 -9.61 18.62 17.44
C ASP A 131 -9.11 18.70 18.88
N ALA A 132 -8.84 19.90 19.38
CA ALA A 132 -8.41 20.09 20.77
C ALA A 132 -9.48 19.58 21.76
N ARG A 133 -10.77 19.83 21.47
CA ARG A 133 -11.90 19.27 22.22
C ARG A 133 -11.95 17.75 22.09
N ALA A 134 -11.84 17.20 20.89
CA ALA A 134 -11.87 15.75 20.66
C ALA A 134 -10.73 15.03 21.39
N HIS A 135 -9.54 15.64 21.47
CA HIS A 135 -8.41 15.13 22.24
C HIS A 135 -8.69 15.13 23.75
N THR A 136 -9.32 16.18 24.30
CA THR A 136 -9.77 16.18 25.71
C THR A 136 -10.85 15.13 25.96
N LEU A 137 -11.87 15.04 25.11
CA LEU A 137 -12.94 14.04 25.22
C LEU A 137 -12.38 12.61 25.15
N ALA A 138 -11.41 12.36 24.28
CA ALA A 138 -10.70 11.08 24.22
C ALA A 138 -10.01 10.76 25.55
N GLN A 139 -9.24 11.70 26.12
CA GLN A 139 -8.61 11.51 27.44
C GLN A 139 -9.63 11.23 28.55
N ASP A 140 -10.76 11.93 28.57
CA ASP A 140 -11.84 11.70 29.53
C ASP A 140 -12.48 10.30 29.38
N ILE A 141 -12.64 9.81 28.14
CA ILE A 141 -13.12 8.45 27.85
C ILE A 141 -12.09 7.39 28.28
N GLU A 142 -10.80 7.60 28.00
CA GLU A 142 -9.72 6.71 28.49
C GLU A 142 -9.71 6.61 30.02
N ASN A 143 -9.83 7.74 30.71
CA ASN A 143 -9.94 7.79 32.16
C ASN A 143 -11.18 7.06 32.66
N ALA A 144 -12.35 7.26 32.02
CA ALA A 144 -13.60 6.58 32.36
C ALA A 144 -13.51 5.06 32.22
N ILE A 145 -12.90 4.55 31.13
CA ILE A 145 -12.62 3.11 30.94
C ILE A 145 -11.69 2.59 32.04
N ALA A 146 -10.60 3.31 32.34
CA ALA A 146 -9.61 2.90 33.32
C ALA A 146 -10.16 2.79 34.77
N VAL A 147 -11.14 3.62 35.13
CA VAL A 147 -11.83 3.56 36.43
C VAL A 147 -13.18 2.80 36.41
N GLN A 148 -13.59 2.30 35.24
CA GLN A 148 -14.87 1.63 35.00
C GLN A 148 -16.12 2.49 35.29
N ASP A 149 -16.05 3.80 35.06
CA ASP A 149 -17.22 4.69 35.11
C ASP A 149 -17.92 4.74 33.74
N PHE A 150 -18.94 3.90 33.59
CA PHE A 150 -19.80 3.87 32.40
C PHE A 150 -21.10 4.67 32.60
N GLY A 151 -21.11 5.62 33.54
CA GLY A 151 -22.26 6.45 33.89
C GLY A 151 -22.66 7.46 32.81
N ALA A 152 -23.83 8.07 33.01
CA ALA A 152 -24.44 9.00 32.04
C ALA A 152 -23.62 10.27 31.76
N ALA A 153 -22.54 10.54 32.50
CA ALA A 153 -21.57 11.58 32.16
C ALA A 153 -20.62 11.09 31.05
N ALA A 154 -19.89 10.01 31.30
CA ALA A 154 -18.98 9.39 30.33
C ALA A 154 -19.69 8.99 29.01
N GLN A 155 -20.94 8.52 29.09
CA GLN A 155 -21.76 8.27 27.90
C GLN A 155 -21.97 9.52 27.03
N ARG A 156 -22.20 10.70 27.64
CA ARG A 156 -22.27 11.95 26.87
C ARG A 156 -20.93 12.37 26.31
N THR A 157 -19.83 12.15 27.04
CA THR A 157 -18.46 12.37 26.54
C THR A 157 -18.18 11.50 25.29
N ALA A 158 -18.62 10.24 25.29
CA ALA A 158 -18.49 9.32 24.16
C ALA A 158 -19.30 9.75 22.93
N GLU A 159 -20.56 10.16 23.10
CA GLU A 159 -21.40 10.70 22.01
C GLU A 159 -20.84 12.04 21.47
N ASP A 160 -20.39 12.95 22.35
CA ASP A 160 -19.72 14.20 21.97
C ASP A 160 -18.43 13.93 21.18
N TYR A 161 -17.66 12.92 21.56
CA TYR A 161 -16.45 12.49 20.83
C TYR A 161 -16.81 11.90 19.46
N TYR A 162 -17.79 11.00 19.40
CA TYR A 162 -18.20 10.35 18.16
C TYR A 162 -18.75 11.35 17.12
N ALA A 163 -19.40 12.43 17.58
CA ALA A 163 -19.85 13.52 16.72
C ALA A 163 -18.69 14.33 16.08
N LEU A 164 -17.47 14.28 16.63
CA LEU A 164 -16.28 14.96 16.12
C LEU A 164 -15.32 14.01 15.40
N CYS A 165 -15.18 12.77 15.90
CA CYS A 165 -14.25 11.76 15.41
C CYS A 165 -14.95 10.42 15.08
N PRO A 166 -15.92 10.40 14.15
CA PRO A 166 -16.70 9.19 13.84
C PRO A 166 -15.87 8.03 13.28
N HIS A 167 -14.65 8.30 12.77
CA HIS A 167 -13.70 7.30 12.29
C HIS A 167 -12.78 6.73 13.37
N GLY A 168 -12.68 7.37 14.55
CA GLY A 168 -11.88 6.89 15.68
C GLY A 168 -12.54 5.73 16.41
N GLU A 169 -11.75 4.79 16.91
CA GLU A 169 -12.18 3.54 17.56
C GLU A 169 -12.53 3.67 19.05
N ILE A 170 -12.18 4.80 19.67
CA ILE A 170 -12.35 5.04 21.11
C ILE A 170 -13.82 4.94 21.56
N TYR A 171 -14.76 5.36 20.71
CA TYR A 171 -16.20 5.23 20.95
C TYR A 171 -16.63 3.76 21.06
N GLU A 172 -16.25 2.94 20.07
CA GLU A 172 -16.54 1.50 20.08
C GLU A 172 -15.84 0.79 21.24
N ILE A 173 -14.61 1.16 21.59
CA ILE A 173 -13.91 0.60 22.76
C ILE A 173 -14.68 0.93 24.04
N PHE A 174 -15.08 2.18 24.27
CA PHE A 174 -15.87 2.58 25.45
C PHE A 174 -17.16 1.75 25.58
N HIS A 175 -17.93 1.63 24.49
CA HIS A 175 -19.18 0.86 24.52
C HIS A 175 -18.97 -0.65 24.63
N ALA A 176 -17.86 -1.19 24.14
CA ALA A 176 -17.50 -2.59 24.31
C ALA A 176 -17.08 -2.91 25.76
N GLU A 177 -16.27 -2.05 26.38
CA GLU A 177 -15.86 -2.16 27.80
C GLU A 177 -17.07 -2.03 28.73
N ALA A 178 -17.96 -1.06 28.48
CA ALA A 178 -19.21 -0.90 29.21
C ALA A 178 -20.10 -2.14 29.13
N ALA A 179 -20.28 -2.68 27.91
CA ALA A 179 -21.08 -3.87 27.70
C ALA A 179 -20.45 -5.12 28.36
N LEU A 180 -19.12 -5.26 28.31
CA LEU A 180 -18.39 -6.34 28.99
C LEU A 180 -18.53 -6.24 30.52
N PHE A 181 -18.44 -5.04 31.09
CA PHE A 181 -18.64 -4.78 32.53
C PHE A 181 -20.05 -5.16 33.00
N TYR A 182 -21.08 -4.86 32.21
CA TYR A 182 -22.47 -5.27 32.48
C TYR A 182 -22.82 -6.70 32.00
N ALA A 183 -21.84 -7.46 31.50
CA ALA A 183 -22.00 -8.80 30.94
C ALA A 183 -22.97 -8.93 29.73
N ASP A 184 -23.24 -7.84 29.01
CA ASP A 184 -23.86 -7.88 27.68
C ASP A 184 -22.82 -8.27 26.62
N LEU A 185 -22.57 -9.58 26.53
CA LEU A 185 -21.64 -10.16 25.57
C LEU A 185 -22.04 -9.90 24.11
N GLN A 186 -23.33 -9.67 23.81
CA GLN A 186 -23.77 -9.39 22.44
C GLN A 186 -23.41 -7.98 22.01
N SER A 187 -23.65 -6.97 22.85
CA SER A 187 -23.18 -5.61 22.56
C SER A 187 -21.66 -5.50 22.65
N ALA A 188 -21.01 -6.22 23.58
CA ALA A 188 -19.54 -6.23 23.69
C ALA A 188 -18.90 -6.77 22.39
N LEU A 189 -19.36 -7.92 21.88
CA LEU A 189 -18.89 -8.47 20.60
C LEU A 189 -19.18 -7.52 19.44
N ARG A 190 -20.37 -6.91 19.38
CA ARG A 190 -20.74 -5.96 18.31
C ARG A 190 -19.81 -4.75 18.26
N TYR A 191 -19.56 -4.11 19.40
CA TYR A 191 -18.71 -2.92 19.46
C TYR A 191 -17.22 -3.29 19.34
N GLY A 192 -16.75 -4.37 19.97
CA GLY A 192 -15.37 -4.83 19.81
C GLY A 192 -15.02 -5.19 18.36
N ALA A 193 -15.95 -5.81 17.62
CA ALA A 193 -15.77 -6.07 16.20
C ALA A 193 -15.77 -4.78 15.36
N ALA A 194 -16.62 -3.79 15.70
CA ALA A 194 -16.63 -2.49 15.03
C ALA A 194 -15.32 -1.69 15.27
N ALA A 195 -14.75 -1.74 16.48
CA ALA A 195 -13.42 -1.21 16.76
C ALA A 195 -12.33 -1.91 15.91
N TYR A 196 -12.43 -3.23 15.75
CA TYR A 196 -11.47 -4.00 14.95
C TYR A 196 -11.56 -3.69 13.46
N GLU A 197 -12.76 -3.48 12.91
CA GLU A 197 -12.90 -3.04 11.51
C GLU A 197 -12.43 -1.58 11.29
N LYS A 198 -12.32 -0.75 12.35
CA LYS A 198 -11.68 0.58 12.28
C LYS A 198 -10.14 0.53 12.39
N ARG A 199 -9.59 -0.41 13.17
CA ARG A 199 -8.14 -0.51 13.48
C ARG A 199 -7.68 -1.98 13.57
N LYS A 200 -7.59 -2.67 12.44
CA LYS A 200 -7.28 -4.13 12.37
C LYS A 200 -5.92 -4.54 12.97
N MET A 201 -4.98 -3.59 13.10
CA MET A 201 -3.64 -3.81 13.67
C MET A 201 -3.48 -3.24 15.10
N SER A 202 -4.53 -2.68 15.72
CA SER A 202 -4.41 -2.12 17.08
C SER A 202 -4.32 -3.22 18.15
N ALA A 203 -3.16 -3.35 18.79
CA ALA A 203 -2.92 -4.31 19.87
C ALA A 203 -3.92 -4.14 21.03
N ARG A 204 -4.35 -2.91 21.31
CA ARG A 204 -5.39 -2.58 22.31
C ARG A 204 -6.74 -3.20 21.95
N VAL A 205 -7.17 -3.09 20.70
CA VAL A 205 -8.45 -3.65 20.23
C VAL A 205 -8.40 -5.18 20.22
N CYS A 206 -7.27 -5.77 19.87
CA CYS A 206 -7.03 -7.20 20.03
C CYS A 206 -7.13 -7.64 21.50
N GLY A 207 -6.54 -6.89 22.44
CA GLY A 207 -6.62 -7.20 23.88
C GLY A 207 -8.04 -7.07 24.47
N LEU A 208 -8.84 -6.15 23.93
CA LEU A 208 -10.27 -6.06 24.21
C LEU A 208 -11.03 -7.29 23.66
N LEU A 209 -10.86 -7.62 22.38
CA LEU A 209 -11.51 -8.78 21.77
C LEU A 209 -11.14 -10.10 22.46
N SER A 210 -9.87 -10.28 22.85
CA SER A 210 -9.41 -11.43 23.64
C SER A 210 -10.27 -11.63 24.89
N ARG A 211 -10.44 -10.58 25.70
CA ARG A 211 -11.27 -10.63 26.93
C ARG A 211 -12.75 -10.92 26.64
N ILE A 212 -13.31 -10.32 25.59
CA ILE A 212 -14.72 -10.53 25.20
C ILE A 212 -14.94 -11.99 24.75
N TYR A 213 -14.08 -12.53 23.88
CA TYR A 213 -14.17 -13.93 23.45
C TYR A 213 -13.92 -14.91 24.61
N HIS A 214 -13.03 -14.58 25.55
CA HIS A 214 -12.86 -15.35 26.78
C HIS A 214 -14.15 -15.38 27.62
N ALA A 215 -14.82 -14.25 27.81
CA ALA A 215 -16.09 -14.16 28.52
C ALA A 215 -17.25 -14.87 27.79
N ALA A 216 -17.21 -14.92 26.46
CA ALA A 216 -18.13 -15.68 25.62
C ALA A 216 -17.85 -17.20 25.55
N GLY A 217 -16.69 -17.66 26.04
CA GLY A 217 -16.25 -19.07 25.96
C GLY A 217 -15.62 -19.47 24.62
N GLU A 218 -15.46 -18.54 23.68
CA GLU A 218 -14.93 -18.73 22.33
C GLU A 218 -13.39 -18.82 22.32
N ILE A 219 -12.86 -19.84 22.99
CA ILE A 219 -11.44 -19.97 23.35
C ILE A 219 -10.48 -19.86 22.16
N VAL A 220 -10.88 -20.32 20.97
CA VAL A 220 -10.04 -20.26 19.76
C VAL A 220 -9.85 -18.83 19.27
N GLN A 221 -10.90 -18.00 19.33
CA GLN A 221 -10.78 -16.57 18.98
C GLN A 221 -10.09 -15.79 20.10
N ALA A 222 -10.37 -16.12 21.37
CA ALA A 222 -9.70 -15.48 22.51
C ALA A 222 -8.17 -15.63 22.42
N VAL A 223 -7.68 -16.86 22.23
CA VAL A 223 -6.26 -17.15 22.03
C VAL A 223 -5.69 -16.44 20.78
N LYS A 224 -6.44 -16.39 19.66
CA LYS A 224 -6.01 -15.66 18.45
C LYS A 224 -5.73 -14.18 18.76
N TYR A 225 -6.70 -13.50 19.37
CA TYR A 225 -6.59 -12.07 19.67
C TYR A 225 -5.64 -11.76 20.83
N GLN A 226 -5.36 -12.72 21.73
CA GLN A 226 -4.33 -12.58 22.77
C GLN A 226 -2.90 -12.60 22.20
N ILE A 227 -2.64 -13.34 21.12
CA ILE A 227 -1.37 -13.25 20.39
C ILE A 227 -1.27 -11.90 19.67
N LEU A 228 -2.34 -11.48 18.97
CA LEU A 228 -2.39 -10.20 18.23
C LEU A 228 -2.34 -8.95 19.13
N SER A 229 -2.56 -9.06 20.44
CA SER A 229 -2.37 -7.97 21.41
C SER A 229 -0.94 -7.89 21.97
N ALA A 230 -0.05 -8.78 21.53
CA ALA A 230 1.30 -8.99 22.09
C ALA A 230 1.32 -9.26 23.61
N GLU A 231 0.19 -9.72 24.19
CA GLU A 231 0.03 -9.90 25.63
C GLU A 231 0.82 -11.12 26.12
N ARG A 232 1.83 -10.88 26.97
CA ARG A 232 2.76 -11.92 27.45
C ARG A 232 2.25 -12.71 28.67
N THR A 233 0.94 -12.71 28.92
CA THR A 233 0.32 -13.54 29.95
C THR A 233 0.26 -15.01 29.48
N LYS A 234 0.10 -15.95 30.41
CA LYS A 234 0.11 -17.37 30.07
C LYS A 234 -1.19 -17.77 29.37
N LEU A 235 -1.11 -18.16 28.09
CA LEU A 235 -2.22 -18.74 27.33
C LEU A 235 -2.87 -19.91 28.09
N SER A 236 -4.20 -19.87 28.20
CA SER A 236 -5.00 -20.92 28.81
C SER A 236 -5.50 -21.89 27.74
N LEU A 237 -4.74 -22.94 27.47
CA LEU A 237 -5.08 -23.92 26.42
C LEU A 237 -6.06 -25.00 26.93
N PRO A 238 -7.02 -25.44 26.09
CA PRO A 238 -7.95 -26.51 26.44
C PRO A 238 -7.27 -27.88 26.46
N HIS A 239 -7.79 -28.79 27.28
CA HIS A 239 -7.34 -30.19 27.36
C HIS A 239 -7.98 -31.09 26.28
N ASP A 240 -9.06 -30.65 25.63
CA ASP A 240 -9.66 -31.36 24.51
C ASP A 240 -8.73 -31.32 23.28
N PRO A 241 -8.37 -32.46 22.66
CA PRO A 241 -7.43 -32.48 21.54
C PRO A 241 -7.89 -31.72 20.29
N VAL A 242 -9.21 -31.62 20.04
CA VAL A 242 -9.75 -30.96 18.83
C VAL A 242 -9.70 -29.45 18.99
N LEU A 243 -10.14 -28.93 20.14
CA LEU A 243 -10.01 -27.52 20.50
C LEU A 243 -8.56 -27.09 20.69
N LEU A 244 -7.69 -27.96 21.23
CA LEU A 244 -6.25 -27.69 21.34
C LEU A 244 -5.62 -27.54 19.95
N ALA A 245 -5.93 -28.44 19.02
CA ALA A 245 -5.47 -28.34 17.63
C ALA A 245 -6.02 -27.10 16.92
N ALA A 246 -7.24 -26.64 17.26
CA ALA A 246 -7.79 -25.39 16.75
C ALA A 246 -7.06 -24.16 17.34
N CYS A 247 -6.78 -24.14 18.64
CA CYS A 247 -5.99 -23.07 19.27
C CYS A 247 -4.57 -22.99 18.71
N LEU A 248 -3.90 -24.13 18.47
CA LEU A 248 -2.56 -24.14 17.85
C LEU A 248 -2.58 -23.62 16.40
N ARG A 249 -3.64 -23.89 15.62
CA ARG A 249 -3.84 -23.25 14.30
C ARG A 249 -4.09 -21.74 14.43
N ALA A 250 -4.86 -21.31 15.42
CA ALA A 250 -5.12 -19.88 15.67
C ALA A 250 -3.85 -19.12 16.09
N ILE A 251 -2.99 -19.71 16.93
CA ILE A 251 -1.67 -19.18 17.26
C ILE A 251 -0.81 -19.11 16.00
N THR A 252 -0.75 -20.20 15.22
CA THR A 252 0.00 -20.23 13.94
C THR A 252 -0.46 -19.09 13.00
N ALA A 253 -1.77 -18.81 12.93
CA ALA A 253 -2.34 -17.71 12.14
C ALA A 253 -2.03 -16.30 12.67
N ALA A 254 -1.76 -16.16 13.97
CA ALA A 254 -1.46 -14.89 14.63
C ALA A 254 0.06 -14.65 14.87
N ASP A 255 0.90 -15.67 14.67
CA ASP A 255 2.37 -15.66 14.84
C ASP A 255 3.12 -15.66 13.48
N SER A 256 2.41 -15.89 12.36
CA SER A 256 3.03 -15.98 11.02
C SER A 256 3.10 -14.64 10.28
N ASP A 257 4.32 -14.18 9.97
CA ASP A 257 4.62 -13.01 9.12
C ASP A 257 3.95 -13.12 7.74
N MET A 258 2.88 -12.34 7.54
CA MET A 258 1.96 -12.48 6.41
C MET A 258 2.53 -12.17 5.03
N ARG A 259 3.74 -11.61 4.95
CA ARG A 259 4.43 -11.36 3.68
C ARG A 259 4.88 -12.65 3.00
N TYR A 260 5.45 -13.58 3.78
CA TYR A 260 6.19 -14.70 3.22
C TYR A 260 5.32 -15.95 3.05
N ALA A 261 4.38 -15.94 2.11
CA ALA A 261 3.69 -17.16 1.71
C ALA A 261 4.62 -18.09 0.89
N PRO A 262 4.61 -19.42 1.12
CA PRO A 262 3.72 -20.20 1.99
C PRO A 262 4.34 -20.55 3.37
N PHE A 263 5.27 -19.76 3.89
CA PHE A 263 5.96 -20.03 5.15
C PHE A 263 5.06 -19.75 6.36
N VAL A 264 5.20 -20.57 7.40
CA VAL A 264 4.39 -20.44 8.64
C VAL A 264 5.24 -20.63 9.89
N HIS A 265 4.88 -19.91 10.95
CA HIS A 265 5.35 -20.13 12.32
C HIS A 265 4.46 -21.18 13.00
N ARG A 266 4.75 -22.46 12.75
CA ARG A 266 3.88 -23.60 13.13
C ARG A 266 3.95 -23.83 14.64
N ALA A 267 2.89 -23.41 15.34
CA ALA A 267 2.74 -23.68 16.77
C ALA A 267 2.43 -25.16 17.05
N THR A 268 3.22 -25.77 17.92
CA THR A 268 3.03 -27.12 18.46
C THR A 268 3.11 -27.09 19.99
N LEU A 269 2.61 -28.14 20.66
CA LEU A 269 2.74 -28.29 22.12
C LEU A 269 3.79 -29.37 22.42
N ALA A 270 4.87 -28.99 23.10
CA ALA A 270 5.96 -29.88 23.50
C ALA A 270 6.31 -29.63 24.98
N ASP A 271 6.41 -30.69 25.79
CA ASP A 271 6.75 -30.64 27.22
C ASP A 271 5.92 -29.65 28.07
N GLY A 272 4.68 -29.35 27.64
CA GLY A 272 3.77 -28.40 28.28
C GLY A 272 3.99 -26.93 27.92
N ALA A 273 4.92 -26.64 27.00
CA ALA A 273 5.16 -25.33 26.41
C ALA A 273 4.74 -25.29 24.93
N ILE A 274 4.49 -24.09 24.41
CA ILE A 274 4.28 -23.87 22.98
C ILE A 274 5.65 -23.72 22.32
N ARG A 275 5.89 -24.49 21.24
CA ARG A 275 7.05 -24.37 20.35
C ARG A 275 6.55 -23.84 19.00
N SER A 276 7.19 -22.80 18.46
CA SER A 276 6.89 -22.26 17.13
C SER A 276 8.01 -22.66 16.16
N ASP A 277 7.68 -23.54 15.21
CA ASP A 277 8.62 -24.04 14.19
C ASP A 277 8.39 -23.32 12.86
N PHE A 278 9.35 -22.51 12.42
CA PHE A 278 9.27 -21.81 11.13
C PHE A 278 9.53 -22.80 9.98
N ILE A 279 8.54 -23.07 9.12
CA ILE A 279 8.63 -24.09 8.05
C ILE A 279 7.80 -23.75 6.80
N VAL A 280 8.02 -24.49 5.71
CA VAL A 280 7.08 -24.60 4.58
C VAL A 280 6.20 -25.86 4.72
N PRO A 281 4.85 -25.75 4.78
CA PRO A 281 3.92 -26.87 4.92
C PRO A 281 3.59 -27.50 3.55
N LEU A 282 4.54 -28.23 2.96
CA LEU A 282 4.41 -28.82 1.62
C LEU A 282 3.27 -29.85 1.51
N ALA A 283 2.43 -29.70 0.48
CA ALA A 283 1.31 -30.58 0.16
C ALA A 283 0.23 -30.62 1.25
N GLU A 284 -0.03 -29.46 1.86
CA GLU A 284 -1.06 -29.18 2.84
C GLU A 284 -1.92 -27.99 2.37
N GLU A 285 -3.15 -27.84 2.89
CA GLU A 285 -3.91 -26.59 2.75
C GLU A 285 -3.11 -25.44 3.41
N MET A 286 -3.09 -24.28 2.77
CA MET A 286 -2.44 -23.10 3.32
C MET A 286 -3.17 -22.61 4.57
N LEU A 287 -2.40 -22.00 5.46
CA LEU A 287 -2.91 -21.28 6.63
C LEU A 287 -3.85 -20.15 6.19
N ARG A 288 -5.04 -20.07 6.82
CA ARG A 288 -6.04 -19.03 6.58
C ARG A 288 -6.34 -18.27 7.88
N PHE A 289 -6.31 -16.95 7.84
CA PHE A 289 -6.61 -16.07 8.98
C PHE A 289 -8.12 -15.86 9.21
N SER A 290 -8.91 -15.91 8.13
CA SER A 290 -10.37 -16.01 8.16
C SER A 290 -10.86 -17.05 7.15
N GLU A 291 -12.07 -17.58 7.36
CA GLU A 291 -12.74 -18.48 6.42
C GLU A 291 -13.14 -17.79 5.10
N ASP A 292 -13.15 -16.44 5.06
CA ASP A 292 -13.31 -15.65 3.82
C ASP A 292 -12.17 -15.87 2.81
N LEU A 293 -11.01 -16.34 3.27
CA LEU A 293 -9.88 -16.63 2.40
C LEU A 293 -10.10 -17.94 1.62
N PRO A 294 -9.75 -17.98 0.33
CA PRO A 294 -9.84 -19.20 -0.46
C PRO A 294 -8.84 -20.27 0.03
N CYS A 295 -9.26 -21.53 -0.03
CA CYS A 295 -8.40 -22.69 0.22
C CYS A 295 -7.32 -22.82 -0.88
N TYR A 296 -6.20 -22.12 -0.72
CA TYR A 296 -4.97 -22.41 -1.44
C TYR A 296 -4.28 -23.66 -0.87
N TRP A 297 -3.48 -24.33 -1.68
CA TRP A 297 -2.75 -25.54 -1.31
C TRP A 297 -1.29 -25.44 -1.74
N THR A 298 -0.37 -25.79 -0.84
CA THR A 298 1.06 -25.53 -0.98
C THR A 298 1.76 -26.53 -1.91
N GLY A 299 1.96 -26.16 -3.18
CA GLY A 299 2.77 -26.91 -4.14
C GLY A 299 4.16 -26.32 -4.40
N ILE A 300 4.96 -27.02 -5.19
CA ILE A 300 6.25 -26.56 -5.74
C ILE A 300 6.13 -26.40 -7.25
N TYR A 301 6.65 -25.29 -7.78
CA TYR A 301 6.72 -25.09 -9.22
C TYR A 301 7.92 -25.84 -9.81
N ASN A 302 7.65 -26.98 -10.46
CA ASN A 302 8.69 -27.82 -11.09
C ASN A 302 8.37 -28.12 -12.58
N PRO A 303 8.61 -27.18 -13.52
CA PRO A 303 8.25 -27.37 -14.92
C PRO A 303 9.21 -28.28 -15.69
N TYR A 304 10.50 -28.33 -15.31
CA TYR A 304 11.57 -29.01 -16.07
C TYR A 304 12.49 -29.91 -15.22
N GLY A 305 12.37 -29.87 -13.89
CA GLY A 305 13.25 -30.63 -12.99
C GLY A 305 12.77 -32.05 -12.75
N GLN A 306 13.68 -32.91 -12.27
CA GLN A 306 13.37 -34.31 -11.98
C GLN A 306 12.34 -34.45 -10.85
N MET A 307 11.21 -35.11 -11.15
CA MET A 307 10.15 -35.47 -10.20
C MET A 307 10.72 -36.10 -8.92
N HIS A 308 10.11 -35.80 -7.77
CA HIS A 308 10.49 -36.26 -6.42
C HIS A 308 11.81 -35.69 -5.86
N VAL A 309 12.60 -34.94 -6.65
CA VAL A 309 13.84 -34.32 -6.15
C VAL A 309 13.54 -33.04 -5.38
N ARG A 310 12.64 -32.20 -5.89
CA ARG A 310 12.30 -30.91 -5.27
C ARG A 310 11.62 -31.05 -3.91
N SER A 311 10.66 -31.98 -3.77
CA SER A 311 10.03 -32.30 -2.49
C SER A 311 11.03 -32.83 -1.44
N ARG A 312 11.98 -33.67 -1.87
CA ARG A 312 13.04 -34.17 -0.98
C ARG A 312 14.01 -33.07 -0.57
N LEU A 313 14.42 -32.19 -1.49
CA LEU A 313 15.27 -31.04 -1.19
C LEU A 313 14.60 -30.11 -0.17
N LEU A 314 13.32 -29.75 -0.38
CA LEU A 314 12.57 -28.93 0.58
C LEU A 314 12.46 -29.58 1.97
N SER A 315 12.37 -30.91 2.05
CA SER A 315 12.38 -31.62 3.35
C SER A 315 13.72 -31.55 4.10
N ILE A 316 14.83 -31.32 3.38
CA ILE A 316 16.15 -31.07 3.99
C ILE A 316 16.24 -29.61 4.44
N MET A 317 15.74 -28.68 3.62
CA MET A 317 15.72 -27.24 3.93
C MET A 317 14.84 -26.93 5.14
N ASN A 318 13.66 -27.55 5.27
CA ASN A 318 12.81 -27.43 6.47
C ASN A 318 13.54 -27.91 7.74
N ALA A 319 14.43 -28.91 7.63
CA ALA A 319 15.23 -29.41 8.75
C ALA A 319 16.47 -28.55 9.05
N ALA A 320 16.81 -27.59 8.19
CA ALA A 320 17.94 -26.67 8.33
C ALA A 320 17.52 -25.20 8.53
N MET A 321 16.20 -24.92 8.62
CA MET A 321 15.68 -23.55 8.76
C MET A 321 16.22 -22.85 10.02
N GLU A 322 16.41 -23.56 11.12
CA GLU A 322 16.92 -23.00 12.38
C GLU A 322 18.37 -22.47 12.26
N GLU A 323 19.15 -22.99 11.31
CA GLU A 323 20.56 -22.61 11.08
C GLU A 323 20.70 -21.51 9.99
N TYR A 324 19.95 -21.61 8.89
CA TYR A 324 20.08 -20.72 7.73
C TYR A 324 18.95 -19.69 7.56
N GLY A 325 17.83 -19.86 8.27
CA GLY A 325 16.65 -19.01 8.15
C GLY A 325 16.04 -19.00 6.75
N LYS A 326 15.41 -17.87 6.38
CA LYS A 326 14.71 -17.68 5.10
C LYS A 326 15.63 -17.80 3.86
N SER A 327 16.94 -17.49 3.97
CA SER A 327 17.84 -17.34 2.81
C SER A 327 18.07 -18.61 2.01
N ILE A 328 18.06 -19.79 2.65
CA ILE A 328 18.23 -21.09 1.99
C ILE A 328 17.13 -21.37 0.94
N TYR A 329 16.00 -20.64 0.98
CA TYR A 329 14.87 -20.78 0.06
C TYR A 329 14.89 -19.82 -1.15
N GLY A 330 15.93 -19.00 -1.34
CA GLY A 330 15.98 -17.96 -2.39
C GLY A 330 15.62 -18.45 -3.80
N ASP A 331 16.08 -19.64 -4.19
CA ASP A 331 15.82 -20.27 -5.50
C ASP A 331 14.61 -21.22 -5.51
N VAL A 332 13.73 -21.17 -4.51
CA VAL A 332 12.53 -22.01 -4.43
C VAL A 332 11.30 -21.24 -4.89
N THR A 333 10.79 -21.61 -6.07
CA THR A 333 9.48 -21.15 -6.56
C THR A 333 8.38 -22.10 -6.11
N PHE A 334 7.34 -21.57 -5.45
CA PHE A 334 6.16 -22.32 -5.01
C PHE A 334 5.01 -22.20 -6.02
N ASP A 335 4.08 -23.15 -5.98
CA ASP A 335 2.90 -23.22 -6.85
C ASP A 335 1.64 -23.38 -5.99
N LEU A 336 1.00 -22.26 -5.67
CA LEU A 336 -0.12 -22.19 -4.73
C LEU A 336 -1.43 -22.22 -5.53
N MET A 337 -2.22 -23.27 -5.36
CA MET A 337 -3.41 -23.55 -6.19
C MET A 337 -4.69 -23.51 -5.36
N LYS A 338 -5.78 -22.91 -5.86
CA LYS A 338 -7.12 -23.06 -5.25
C LYS A 338 -7.59 -24.50 -5.42
N ALA A 339 -7.46 -25.31 -4.38
CA ALA A 339 -7.65 -26.76 -4.44
C ALA A 339 -8.33 -27.33 -3.19
N LYS A 340 -8.94 -28.51 -3.35
CA LYS A 340 -9.56 -29.29 -2.27
C LYS A 340 -9.00 -30.70 -2.25
N GLU A 341 -8.97 -31.33 -1.08
CA GLU A 341 -8.45 -32.69 -0.92
C GLU A 341 -9.55 -33.75 -1.08
N HIS A 342 -9.26 -34.77 -1.88
CA HIS A 342 -10.20 -35.85 -2.23
C HIS A 342 -9.51 -37.22 -2.13
N THR A 343 -10.28 -38.28 -1.84
CA THR A 343 -9.89 -39.68 -2.10
C THR A 343 -10.54 -40.22 -3.37
N GLU A 344 -11.71 -39.71 -3.73
CA GLU A 344 -12.41 -39.90 -5.00
C GLU A 344 -13.11 -38.59 -5.40
N VAL A 345 -13.12 -38.28 -6.70
CA VAL A 345 -13.87 -37.16 -7.30
C VAL A 345 -14.38 -37.55 -8.69
N LEU A 346 -15.59 -37.15 -9.04
CA LEU A 346 -16.13 -37.27 -10.39
C LEU A 346 -15.96 -35.94 -11.14
N LEU A 347 -15.05 -35.91 -12.11
CA LEU A 347 -14.82 -34.75 -12.97
C LEU A 347 -15.72 -34.88 -14.21
N ALA A 348 -16.70 -33.99 -14.35
CA ALA A 348 -17.64 -34.00 -15.47
C ALA A 348 -17.64 -32.63 -16.18
N PRO A 349 -17.23 -32.57 -17.47
CA PRO A 349 -17.31 -31.34 -18.27
C PRO A 349 -18.74 -30.81 -18.37
N GLN A 350 -18.94 -29.53 -18.06
CA GLN A 350 -20.24 -28.87 -18.16
C GLN A 350 -20.43 -28.26 -19.55
N GLU A 351 -21.68 -28.19 -20.02
CA GLU A 351 -22.08 -27.61 -21.32
C GLU A 351 -21.36 -28.22 -22.55
N GLY A 352 -20.71 -29.37 -22.39
CA GLY A 352 -19.88 -30.00 -23.44
C GLY A 352 -18.51 -29.33 -23.66
N ALA A 353 -18.12 -28.35 -22.85
CA ALA A 353 -16.82 -27.68 -22.94
C ALA A 353 -15.74 -28.48 -22.16
N PRO A 354 -14.66 -28.96 -22.80
CA PRO A 354 -13.54 -29.61 -22.11
C PRO A 354 -12.93 -28.76 -21.01
N VAL A 355 -12.31 -29.40 -20.01
CA VAL A 355 -11.64 -28.73 -18.91
C VAL A 355 -10.20 -29.24 -18.71
N LEU A 356 -9.28 -28.37 -18.29
CA LEU A 356 -8.03 -28.79 -17.65
C LEU A 356 -8.24 -28.81 -16.13
N VAL A 357 -7.86 -29.90 -15.47
CA VAL A 357 -7.93 -30.03 -13.99
C VAL A 357 -6.52 -30.24 -13.44
N PRO A 358 -5.99 -29.31 -12.63
CA PRO A 358 -4.72 -29.49 -11.94
C PRO A 358 -4.88 -30.44 -10.75
N ILE A 359 -3.97 -31.41 -10.64
CA ILE A 359 -3.93 -32.43 -9.59
C ILE A 359 -2.51 -32.53 -9.02
N ALA A 360 -2.41 -32.61 -7.69
CA ALA A 360 -1.16 -32.87 -6.96
C ALA A 360 -1.38 -33.89 -5.84
N VAL A 361 -0.32 -34.57 -5.39
CA VAL A 361 -0.39 -35.62 -4.36
C VAL A 361 0.32 -35.24 -3.06
N LYS A 362 -0.17 -35.80 -1.94
CA LYS A 362 0.37 -35.54 -0.59
C LYS A 362 1.57 -36.41 -0.24
N ASN A 363 1.60 -37.65 -0.74
CA ASN A 363 2.60 -38.64 -0.38
C ASN A 363 3.60 -38.88 -1.52
N GLU A 364 4.83 -39.28 -1.16
CA GLU A 364 5.83 -39.62 -2.15
C GLU A 364 5.43 -40.85 -2.97
N ARG A 365 5.58 -40.74 -4.30
CA ARG A 365 5.24 -41.80 -5.26
C ARG A 365 3.79 -42.29 -5.13
N GLN A 366 2.88 -41.42 -4.73
CA GLN A 366 1.45 -41.71 -4.63
C GLN A 366 0.86 -41.98 -6.03
N THR A 367 0.12 -43.08 -6.14
CA THR A 367 -0.57 -43.46 -7.38
C THR A 367 -1.97 -42.85 -7.43
N VAL A 368 -2.30 -42.19 -8.55
CA VAL A 368 -3.65 -41.71 -8.86
C VAL A 368 -4.20 -42.51 -10.04
N CYS A 369 -5.46 -42.93 -9.95
CA CYS A 369 -6.17 -43.73 -10.94
C CYS A 369 -7.31 -42.91 -11.56
N PHE A 370 -7.39 -42.93 -12.89
CA PHE A 370 -8.36 -42.21 -13.73
C PHE A 370 -9.24 -43.25 -14.42
N LYS A 371 -10.56 -43.13 -14.25
CA LYS A 371 -11.58 -44.09 -14.72
C LYS A 371 -12.60 -43.40 -15.61
N GLU A 372 -12.72 -43.89 -16.82
CA GLU A 372 -13.70 -43.49 -17.83
C GLU A 372 -14.57 -44.71 -18.21
N ALA A 373 -15.63 -44.49 -18.99
CA ALA A 373 -16.44 -45.57 -19.53
C ALA A 373 -15.59 -46.52 -20.41
N GLY A 374 -15.25 -47.70 -19.87
CA GLY A 374 -14.47 -48.75 -20.54
C GLY A 374 -12.94 -48.54 -20.55
N ASN A 375 -12.42 -47.54 -19.85
CA ASN A 375 -10.97 -47.23 -19.82
C ASN A 375 -10.54 -46.88 -18.39
N ALA A 376 -9.44 -47.47 -17.91
CA ALA A 376 -8.86 -47.18 -16.60
C ALA A 376 -7.34 -47.07 -16.73
N ARG A 377 -6.76 -46.00 -16.18
CA ARG A 377 -5.33 -45.69 -16.26
C ARG A 377 -4.83 -45.23 -14.90
N SER A 378 -3.56 -45.47 -14.61
CA SER A 378 -2.93 -45.04 -13.35
C SER A 378 -1.57 -44.42 -13.60
N MET A 379 -1.18 -43.47 -12.76
CA MET A 379 0.11 -42.79 -12.82
C MET A 379 0.65 -42.51 -11.41
N VAL A 380 1.97 -42.43 -11.30
CA VAL A 380 2.68 -42.09 -10.07
C VAL A 380 3.05 -40.61 -10.14
N LEU A 381 2.66 -39.83 -9.14
CA LEU A 381 2.90 -38.38 -9.09
C LEU A 381 3.88 -38.02 -7.97
N ALA A 382 4.52 -36.85 -8.11
CA ALA A 382 5.46 -36.32 -7.14
C ALA A 382 4.76 -35.46 -6.08
N ARG A 383 5.27 -35.49 -4.85
CA ARG A 383 4.65 -34.80 -3.72
C ARG A 383 4.66 -33.28 -3.95
N GLY A 384 3.48 -32.66 -3.92
CA GLY A 384 3.33 -31.22 -4.04
C GLY A 384 3.54 -30.65 -5.45
N GLU A 385 3.78 -31.47 -6.47
CA GLU A 385 3.96 -31.01 -7.85
C GLU A 385 2.60 -31.09 -8.60
N PHE A 386 2.08 -29.96 -9.08
CA PHE A 386 0.80 -29.91 -9.82
C PHE A 386 0.98 -30.29 -11.29
N ALA A 387 0.19 -31.26 -11.75
CA ALA A 387 0.08 -31.65 -13.16
C ALA A 387 -1.35 -31.44 -13.67
N PHE A 388 -1.50 -31.00 -14.92
CA PHE A 388 -2.79 -30.64 -15.52
C PHE A 388 -3.32 -31.77 -16.41
N TYR A 389 -4.59 -32.16 -16.22
CA TYR A 389 -5.22 -33.24 -16.96
C TYR A 389 -6.43 -32.73 -17.75
N ARG A 390 -6.45 -32.99 -19.06
CA ARG A 390 -7.56 -32.64 -19.95
C ARG A 390 -8.68 -33.67 -19.80
N ILE A 391 -9.84 -33.22 -19.37
CA ILE A 391 -11.04 -34.02 -19.16
C ILE A 391 -12.09 -33.62 -20.22
N GLU A 392 -12.45 -34.56 -21.08
CA GLU A 392 -13.43 -34.37 -22.17
C GLU A 392 -14.72 -35.19 -21.99
N ARG A 393 -14.75 -36.05 -20.97
CA ARG A 393 -15.86 -36.97 -20.64
C ARG A 393 -15.96 -37.09 -19.11
N PRO A 394 -17.06 -37.63 -18.55
CA PRO A 394 -17.12 -37.93 -17.12
C PRO A 394 -16.02 -38.94 -16.71
N THR A 395 -15.08 -38.47 -15.89
CA THR A 395 -13.91 -39.22 -15.44
C THR A 395 -13.89 -39.23 -13.91
N CYS A 396 -13.99 -40.42 -13.30
CA CYS A 396 -13.70 -40.59 -11.88
C CYS A 396 -12.18 -40.59 -11.69
N VAL A 397 -11.70 -39.79 -10.75
CA VAL A 397 -10.29 -39.78 -10.31
C VAL A 397 -10.23 -40.18 -8.85
N GLN A 398 -9.38 -41.13 -8.51
CA GLN A 398 -9.29 -41.70 -7.17
C GLN A 398 -7.88 -42.16 -6.79
N SER A 399 -7.59 -42.12 -5.48
CA SER A 399 -6.34 -42.61 -4.88
C SER A 399 -6.64 -43.27 -3.52
N LYS A 400 -5.70 -44.05 -2.99
CA LYS A 400 -5.82 -44.64 -1.65
C LYS A 400 -5.69 -43.58 -0.56
N GLU A 401 -4.83 -42.59 -0.79
CA GLU A 401 -4.57 -41.47 0.11
C GLU A 401 -5.19 -40.19 -0.47
N LEU A 402 -5.35 -39.15 0.35
CA LEU A 402 -5.82 -37.84 -0.11
C LEU A 402 -4.90 -37.24 -1.19
N PHE A 403 -5.50 -36.60 -2.20
CA PHE A 403 -4.82 -35.83 -3.24
C PHE A 403 -5.56 -34.51 -3.46
N ALA A 404 -4.83 -33.47 -3.87
CA ALA A 404 -5.38 -32.14 -4.11
C ALA A 404 -5.89 -32.04 -5.56
N VAL A 405 -7.07 -31.44 -5.71
CA VAL A 405 -7.75 -31.19 -6.99
C VAL A 405 -8.08 -29.71 -7.05
N GLY A 406 -7.47 -29.00 -8.00
CA GLY A 406 -7.75 -27.59 -8.21
C GLY A 406 -9.00 -27.35 -9.04
N SER A 407 -9.42 -26.09 -9.08
CA SER A 407 -10.63 -25.68 -9.79
C SER A 407 -10.49 -25.92 -11.31
N PRO A 408 -11.45 -26.59 -11.99
CA PRO A 408 -11.37 -26.87 -13.43
C PRO A 408 -11.30 -25.60 -14.29
N VAL A 409 -10.31 -25.53 -15.17
CA VAL A 409 -10.13 -24.46 -16.15
C VAL A 409 -10.94 -24.81 -17.40
N VAL A 410 -11.98 -24.03 -17.71
CA VAL A 410 -12.86 -24.29 -18.86
C VAL A 410 -12.20 -23.83 -20.15
N LEU A 411 -12.03 -24.76 -21.10
CA LEU A 411 -11.34 -24.53 -22.38
C LEU A 411 -12.32 -23.98 -23.42
N ARG A 412 -12.78 -22.75 -23.19
CA ARG A 412 -13.70 -22.02 -24.08
C ARG A 412 -13.50 -20.50 -24.02
N HIS A 413 -12.99 -19.92 -25.10
CA HIS A 413 -13.05 -18.48 -25.39
C HIS A 413 -14.49 -17.96 -25.43
N SER A 414 -14.71 -16.72 -25.00
CA SER A 414 -15.97 -15.99 -25.12
C SER A 414 -15.77 -14.69 -25.90
N PRO A 415 -16.56 -14.41 -26.97
CA PRO A 415 -16.44 -13.18 -27.75
C PRO A 415 -16.91 -11.90 -27.01
N ARG A 416 -17.24 -12.01 -25.71
CA ARG A 416 -17.46 -10.88 -24.80
C ARG A 416 -16.21 -10.51 -24.00
N ARG A 417 -15.12 -11.26 -24.15
CA ARG A 417 -13.83 -11.08 -23.47
C ARG A 417 -12.70 -10.97 -24.48
N ARG A 418 -11.55 -10.53 -24.00
CA ARG A 418 -10.27 -10.59 -24.71
C ARG A 418 -9.65 -11.96 -24.46
N LYS A 419 -8.89 -12.50 -25.41
CA LYS A 419 -8.18 -13.78 -25.23
C LYS A 419 -7.17 -13.68 -24.09
N ILE A 420 -6.51 -12.52 -23.98
CA ILE A 420 -5.47 -12.23 -22.99
C ILE A 420 -5.70 -10.85 -22.38
N VAL A 421 -5.59 -10.76 -21.06
CA VAL A 421 -5.36 -9.51 -20.33
C VAL A 421 -4.09 -9.69 -19.47
N LEU A 422 -3.08 -8.86 -19.69
CA LEU A 422 -1.81 -8.87 -18.98
C LEU A 422 -1.68 -7.66 -18.06
N ASN A 423 -1.38 -7.91 -16.79
CA ASN A 423 -0.81 -6.93 -15.87
C ASN A 423 0.68 -7.27 -15.70
N LEU A 424 1.56 -6.38 -16.18
CA LEU A 424 3.01 -6.48 -16.05
C LEU A 424 3.48 -5.49 -14.99
N LEU A 425 3.94 -5.97 -13.84
CA LEU A 425 4.41 -5.14 -12.73
C LEU A 425 5.94 -5.16 -12.70
N ALA A 426 6.55 -4.02 -13.04
CA ALA A 426 7.99 -3.78 -12.95
C ALA A 426 8.34 -3.15 -11.60
N ASP A 427 8.70 -3.97 -10.62
CA ASP A 427 8.95 -3.56 -9.23
C ASP A 427 9.97 -2.41 -9.15
N GLY A 428 9.63 -1.32 -8.47
CA GLY A 428 10.52 -0.16 -8.29
C GLY A 428 10.96 0.59 -9.56
N LEU A 429 10.33 0.39 -10.71
CA LEU A 429 10.70 1.11 -11.96
C LEU A 429 10.39 2.62 -11.86
N SER A 430 11.42 3.42 -11.57
CA SER A 430 11.33 4.88 -11.58
C SER A 430 11.11 5.42 -12.99
N TRP A 431 9.89 5.85 -13.29
CA TRP A 431 9.54 6.40 -14.60
C TRP A 431 10.10 7.81 -14.82
N GLN A 432 10.26 8.58 -13.74
CA GLN A 432 10.87 9.92 -13.82
C GLN A 432 12.34 9.83 -14.25
N GLU A 433 13.09 8.83 -13.76
CA GLU A 433 14.45 8.57 -14.23
C GLU A 433 14.48 8.14 -15.70
N VAL A 434 13.58 7.24 -16.11
CA VAL A 434 13.50 6.81 -17.51
C VAL A 434 13.15 7.98 -18.44
N ARG A 435 12.28 8.91 -18.01
CA ARG A 435 12.00 10.16 -18.75
C ARG A 435 13.21 11.10 -18.78
N ARG A 436 13.94 11.25 -17.67
CA ARG A 436 15.21 12.03 -17.59
C ARG A 436 16.25 11.48 -18.57
N GLY A 437 16.39 10.17 -18.66
CA GLY A 437 17.18 9.45 -19.67
C GLY A 437 16.61 9.45 -21.09
N ARG A 438 15.58 10.27 -21.38
CA ARG A 438 14.87 10.38 -22.68
C ARG A 438 14.42 9.03 -23.24
N TYR A 439 13.96 8.14 -22.36
CA TYR A 439 13.50 6.77 -22.64
C TYR A 439 14.57 5.84 -23.24
N SER A 440 15.85 6.23 -23.26
CA SER A 440 16.95 5.46 -23.88
C SER A 440 17.23 4.11 -23.24
N LEU A 441 16.78 3.91 -21.99
CA LEU A 441 16.87 2.63 -21.28
C LEU A 441 15.78 1.61 -21.70
N VAL A 442 14.70 2.06 -22.34
CA VAL A 442 13.47 1.26 -22.58
C VAL A 442 12.93 1.31 -24.04
N PRO A 443 13.78 1.12 -25.07
CA PRO A 443 13.35 1.24 -26.46
C PRO A 443 12.21 0.27 -26.86
N ASN A 444 12.10 -0.91 -26.26
CA ASN A 444 11.03 -1.86 -26.57
C ASN A 444 9.71 -1.49 -25.90
N LEU A 445 9.73 -0.96 -24.66
CA LEU A 445 8.52 -0.37 -24.05
C LEU A 445 7.97 0.75 -24.95
N MET A 446 8.82 1.67 -25.40
CA MET A 446 8.38 2.78 -26.27
C MET A 446 7.85 2.27 -27.62
N LYS A 447 8.56 1.35 -28.29
CA LYS A 447 8.13 0.69 -29.54
C LYS A 447 6.73 0.07 -29.41
N PHE A 448 6.40 -0.53 -28.27
CA PHE A 448 5.11 -1.19 -28.05
C PHE A 448 4.01 -0.22 -27.61
N PHE A 449 4.25 0.61 -26.59
CA PHE A 449 3.23 1.44 -25.93
C PHE A 449 2.97 2.81 -26.58
N GLN A 450 3.82 3.30 -27.49
CA GLN A 450 3.51 4.50 -28.28
C GLN A 450 2.23 4.36 -29.15
N LYS A 451 1.75 3.13 -29.36
CA LYS A 451 0.46 2.83 -30.01
C LYS A 451 -0.74 2.77 -29.03
N GLY A 452 -0.54 3.10 -27.76
CA GLY A 452 -1.56 3.14 -26.71
C GLY A 452 -1.45 4.44 -25.90
N VAL A 453 -1.45 4.33 -24.57
CA VAL A 453 -1.27 5.47 -23.64
C VAL A 453 -0.07 5.23 -22.73
N ILE A 454 0.76 6.23 -22.52
CA ILE A 454 1.90 6.26 -21.58
C ILE A 454 1.76 7.50 -20.69
N PHE A 455 1.63 7.35 -19.37
CA PHE A 455 1.49 8.49 -18.45
C PHE A 455 2.86 9.00 -18.01
N ASN A 456 3.18 10.26 -18.31
CA ASN A 456 4.42 10.89 -17.83
C ASN A 456 4.38 11.21 -16.32
N HIS A 457 3.18 11.39 -15.76
CA HIS A 457 2.96 11.83 -14.38
C HIS A 457 2.08 10.86 -13.59
N HIS A 458 2.43 9.57 -13.65
CA HIS A 458 1.90 8.55 -12.75
C HIS A 458 2.67 8.52 -11.42
N PHE A 459 1.96 8.36 -10.30
CA PHE A 459 2.53 8.34 -8.95
C PHE A 459 1.93 7.24 -8.06
N SER A 460 2.78 6.50 -7.36
CA SER A 460 2.35 5.51 -6.37
C SER A 460 1.72 6.18 -5.14
N GLY A 461 0.71 5.53 -4.56
CA GLY A 461 0.12 5.95 -3.28
C GLY A 461 1.08 5.79 -2.09
N SER A 462 1.94 4.77 -2.13
CA SER A 462 2.94 4.45 -1.10
C SER A 462 4.35 4.38 -1.68
N GLU A 463 5.35 4.34 -0.81
CA GLU A 463 6.78 4.30 -1.15
C GLU A 463 7.36 2.90 -1.38
N TYR A 464 6.64 1.83 -0.99
CA TYR A 464 7.11 0.44 -1.04
C TYR A 464 6.03 -0.56 -1.47
N THR A 465 6.47 -1.72 -1.95
CA THR A 465 5.68 -2.78 -2.60
C THR A 465 4.42 -3.21 -1.84
N TYR A 466 4.53 -3.50 -0.53
CA TYR A 466 3.48 -4.18 0.23
C TYR A 466 2.12 -3.42 0.22
N PRO A 467 2.03 -2.15 0.64
CA PRO A 467 0.79 -1.37 0.53
C PRO A 467 0.45 -0.96 -0.91
N SER A 468 1.44 -0.77 -1.80
CA SER A 468 1.17 -0.44 -3.21
C SER A 468 0.47 -1.58 -3.95
N LEU A 469 0.87 -2.85 -3.73
CA LEU A 469 0.18 -4.02 -4.27
C LEU A 469 -1.29 -4.07 -3.84
N ALA A 470 -1.56 -3.82 -2.56
CA ALA A 470 -2.93 -3.73 -2.04
C ALA A 470 -3.72 -2.60 -2.72
N SER A 471 -3.10 -1.43 -2.86
CA SER A 471 -3.73 -0.24 -3.44
C SER A 471 -4.08 -0.44 -4.92
N ILE A 472 -3.22 -1.13 -5.67
CA ILE A 472 -3.45 -1.45 -7.09
C ILE A 472 -4.57 -2.50 -7.25
N GLU A 473 -4.51 -3.61 -6.52
CA GLU A 473 -5.55 -4.65 -6.61
C GLU A 473 -6.91 -4.19 -6.08
N THR A 474 -6.99 -3.21 -5.18
CA THR A 474 -8.28 -2.76 -4.58
C THR A 474 -8.82 -1.45 -5.14
N GLY A 475 -7.99 -0.58 -5.73
CA GLY A 475 -8.36 0.79 -6.07
C GLY A 475 -8.54 1.71 -4.85
N LEU A 476 -7.87 1.38 -3.73
CA LEU A 476 -7.93 2.09 -2.43
C LEU A 476 -6.57 2.65 -2.03
N TYR A 477 -6.54 3.75 -1.30
CA TYR A 477 -5.31 4.22 -0.62
C TYR A 477 -5.01 3.38 0.64
N GLN A 478 -3.73 3.37 1.05
CA GLN A 478 -3.21 2.55 2.17
C GLN A 478 -3.99 2.70 3.48
N HIS A 479 -4.54 3.89 3.77
CA HIS A 479 -5.31 4.13 4.98
C HIS A 479 -6.70 3.46 4.97
N HIS A 480 -7.27 3.16 3.79
CA HIS A 480 -8.51 2.38 3.66
C HIS A 480 -8.25 0.86 3.65
N THR A 481 -7.08 0.41 3.20
CA THR A 481 -6.69 -1.01 3.31
C THR A 481 -6.21 -1.40 4.71
N GLN A 482 -5.85 -0.42 5.56
CA GLN A 482 -5.31 -0.57 6.91
C GLN A 482 -4.01 -1.37 6.99
N ILE A 483 -3.22 -1.36 5.91
CA ILE A 483 -1.86 -1.93 5.92
C ILE A 483 -0.90 -0.88 6.48
N ALA A 484 -0.53 -1.03 7.74
CA ALA A 484 0.49 -0.20 8.38
C ALA A 484 1.73 -1.04 8.74
N GLU A 485 1.62 -1.95 9.72
CA GLU A 485 2.75 -2.79 10.14
C GLU A 485 3.06 -3.91 9.11
N PRO A 486 4.27 -3.98 8.53
CA PRO A 486 4.61 -4.97 7.53
C PRO A 486 4.67 -6.39 8.10
N GLY A 487 3.80 -7.28 7.61
CA GLY A 487 3.72 -8.68 8.05
C GLY A 487 2.79 -8.94 9.24
N ALA A 488 2.24 -7.91 9.88
CA ALA A 488 1.27 -8.06 10.97
C ALA A 488 0.02 -8.84 10.51
N PRO A 489 -0.45 -9.87 11.25
CA PRO A 489 -1.53 -10.73 10.75
C PRO A 489 -2.92 -10.09 10.80
N PHE A 490 -3.51 -9.90 9.62
CA PHE A 490 -4.87 -9.38 9.43
C PHE A 490 -5.51 -9.95 8.15
N VAL A 491 -6.78 -9.66 7.88
CA VAL A 491 -7.39 -9.90 6.56
C VAL A 491 -8.10 -8.67 6.02
N LEU A 492 -7.89 -8.39 4.74
CA LEU A 492 -8.60 -7.34 4.01
C LEU A 492 -10.09 -7.68 3.92
N SER A 493 -10.97 -6.70 4.13
CA SER A 493 -12.41 -6.93 4.07
C SER A 493 -12.86 -7.48 2.71
N SER A 494 -13.79 -8.44 2.71
CA SER A 494 -14.34 -9.07 1.51
C SER A 494 -15.32 -8.15 0.74
N SER A 495 -15.67 -7.00 1.33
CA SER A 495 -16.40 -5.91 0.68
C SER A 495 -15.58 -5.16 -0.39
N TYR A 496 -14.26 -5.05 -0.18
CA TYR A 496 -13.31 -4.40 -1.09
C TYR A 496 -12.91 -5.38 -2.20
N VAL A 497 -13.71 -5.46 -3.25
CA VAL A 497 -13.57 -6.45 -4.33
C VAL A 497 -12.32 -6.18 -5.15
N THR A 498 -11.39 -7.12 -5.23
CA THR A 498 -10.10 -6.89 -5.90
C THR A 498 -10.22 -7.01 -7.43
N LEU A 499 -9.29 -6.42 -8.19
CA LEU A 499 -9.32 -6.47 -9.66
C LEU A 499 -9.25 -7.91 -10.14
N SER A 500 -8.47 -8.76 -9.46
CA SER A 500 -8.41 -10.20 -9.77
C SER A 500 -9.74 -10.91 -9.50
N GLU A 501 -10.52 -10.50 -8.51
CA GLU A 501 -11.89 -11.00 -8.32
C GLU A 501 -12.86 -10.51 -9.40
N GLN A 502 -12.75 -9.24 -9.84
CA GLN A 502 -13.59 -8.73 -10.93
C GLN A 502 -13.30 -9.47 -12.24
N MET A 503 -12.03 -9.68 -12.58
CA MET A 503 -11.62 -10.50 -13.74
C MET A 503 -12.13 -11.94 -13.61
N LYS A 504 -12.10 -12.53 -12.40
CA LYS A 504 -12.65 -13.86 -12.15
C LYS A 504 -14.17 -13.91 -12.34
N ARG A 505 -14.91 -12.87 -11.94
CA ARG A 505 -16.37 -12.73 -12.14
C ARG A 505 -16.76 -12.54 -13.61
N LEU A 506 -15.93 -11.84 -14.40
CA LEU A 506 -16.07 -11.80 -15.86
C LEU A 506 -15.82 -13.18 -16.51
N GLY A 507 -15.17 -14.11 -15.80
CA GLY A 507 -14.99 -15.51 -16.19
C GLY A 507 -13.67 -15.79 -16.92
N TYR A 508 -12.64 -14.98 -16.68
CA TYR A 508 -11.26 -15.29 -17.09
C TYR A 508 -10.66 -16.40 -16.20
N TYR A 509 -9.71 -17.18 -16.74
CA TYR A 509 -8.78 -17.96 -15.93
C TYR A 509 -7.76 -16.98 -15.35
N CYS A 510 -7.73 -16.82 -14.03
CA CYS A 510 -6.97 -15.78 -13.36
C CYS A 510 -5.71 -16.39 -12.74
N VAL A 511 -4.52 -16.04 -13.23
CA VAL A 511 -3.26 -16.57 -12.71
C VAL A 511 -2.27 -15.46 -12.38
N ASN A 512 -1.51 -15.66 -11.32
CA ASN A 512 -0.25 -14.96 -11.10
C ASN A 512 0.87 -15.94 -11.46
N LEU A 513 1.70 -15.57 -12.43
CA LEU A 513 2.81 -16.40 -12.90
C LEU A 513 4.15 -16.06 -12.23
N MET A 514 4.29 -14.91 -11.57
CA MET A 514 5.46 -14.50 -10.80
C MET A 514 5.08 -13.36 -9.86
N GLY A 515 5.49 -13.43 -8.59
CA GLY A 515 5.32 -12.36 -7.61
C GLY A 515 5.87 -12.71 -6.22
N CYS A 516 5.98 -11.70 -5.35
CA CYS A 516 6.68 -11.73 -4.06
C CYS A 516 5.98 -12.53 -2.94
N SER A 517 4.77 -13.04 -3.19
CA SER A 517 3.88 -13.74 -2.25
C SER A 517 3.15 -12.88 -1.19
N ASP A 518 3.52 -11.61 -0.99
CA ASP A 518 2.94 -10.76 0.08
C ASP A 518 1.42 -10.55 -0.01
N ALA A 519 0.84 -10.70 -1.21
CA ALA A 519 -0.58 -10.53 -1.45
C ALA A 519 -1.46 -11.73 -1.01
N VAL A 520 -0.87 -12.82 -0.49
CA VAL A 520 -1.59 -14.10 -0.31
C VAL A 520 -2.33 -14.19 1.03
N TYR A 521 -1.65 -14.03 2.17
CA TYR A 521 -2.27 -14.30 3.48
C TYR A 521 -3.30 -13.24 3.92
N ASN A 522 -3.09 -11.98 3.54
CA ASN A 522 -4.02 -10.87 3.78
C ASN A 522 -5.24 -10.86 2.83
N GLY A 523 -5.25 -11.72 1.80
CA GLY A 523 -6.37 -11.88 0.87
C GLY A 523 -6.41 -10.90 -0.30
N ILE A 524 -5.36 -10.12 -0.57
CA ILE A 524 -5.28 -9.24 -1.76
C ILE A 524 -5.37 -10.07 -3.05
N SER A 525 -4.67 -11.21 -3.11
CA SER A 525 -4.59 -12.07 -4.30
C SER A 525 -5.78 -13.02 -4.46
N ARG A 526 -6.86 -12.87 -3.68
CA ARG A 526 -7.92 -13.89 -3.56
C ARG A 526 -8.71 -14.14 -4.84
N GLY A 527 -8.58 -13.29 -5.87
CA GLY A 527 -9.14 -13.54 -7.20
C GLY A 527 -8.43 -14.67 -7.97
N TYR A 528 -7.10 -14.77 -7.87
CA TYR A 528 -6.29 -15.71 -8.66
C TYR A 528 -6.56 -17.18 -8.32
N ASP A 529 -6.69 -18.03 -9.33
CA ASP A 529 -6.86 -19.49 -9.22
C ASP A 529 -5.54 -20.21 -8.89
N ARG A 530 -4.42 -19.64 -9.36
CA ARG A 530 -3.05 -20.13 -9.20
C ARG A 530 -2.11 -18.96 -8.96
N LEU A 531 -1.16 -19.13 -8.04
CA LEU A 531 -0.10 -18.17 -7.73
C LEU A 531 1.25 -18.89 -7.75
N ILE A 532 2.10 -18.57 -8.71
CA ILE A 532 3.47 -19.06 -8.79
C ILE A 532 4.38 -17.98 -8.19
N VAL A 533 4.95 -18.24 -7.00
CA VAL A 533 5.57 -17.19 -6.17
C VAL A 533 7.00 -17.51 -5.75
N ASN A 534 7.81 -16.47 -5.59
CA ASN A 534 9.13 -16.49 -4.97
C ASN A 534 9.36 -15.14 -4.27
N PRO A 535 9.53 -15.10 -2.93
CA PRO A 535 9.76 -13.84 -2.20
C PRO A 535 11.11 -13.14 -2.45
N TRP A 536 12.03 -13.74 -3.21
CA TRP A 536 13.40 -13.24 -3.42
C TRP A 536 13.80 -13.07 -4.88
N VAL A 537 13.53 -14.06 -5.73
CA VAL A 537 14.01 -14.07 -7.13
C VAL A 537 12.84 -14.04 -8.11
N MET A 538 12.63 -12.86 -8.70
CA MET A 538 11.57 -12.58 -9.68
C MET A 538 12.16 -11.92 -10.94
N ARG A 539 12.72 -12.71 -11.86
CA ARG A 539 13.39 -12.19 -13.07
C ARG A 539 12.46 -12.17 -14.28
N ALA A 540 12.42 -11.05 -15.00
CA ALA A 540 11.63 -10.85 -16.21
C ALA A 540 11.94 -11.87 -17.31
N ALA A 541 13.17 -12.39 -17.39
CA ALA A 541 13.54 -13.46 -18.31
C ALA A 541 12.76 -14.76 -18.07
N ASP A 542 12.74 -15.24 -16.82
CA ASP A 542 11.95 -16.42 -16.42
C ASP A 542 10.44 -16.15 -16.52
N GLY A 543 10.04 -14.91 -16.24
CA GLY A 543 8.64 -14.46 -16.29
C GLY A 543 8.06 -14.46 -17.70
N VAL A 544 8.79 -13.92 -18.68
CA VAL A 544 8.38 -13.86 -20.09
C VAL A 544 8.27 -15.26 -20.70
N GLU A 545 9.26 -16.12 -20.48
CA GLU A 545 9.25 -17.51 -20.95
C GLU A 545 8.08 -18.31 -20.33
N ARG A 546 7.83 -18.11 -19.03
CA ARG A 546 6.71 -18.72 -18.31
C ARG A 546 5.35 -18.22 -18.81
N LEU A 547 5.25 -16.94 -19.17
CA LEU A 547 4.05 -16.33 -19.73
C LEU A 547 3.75 -16.86 -21.15
N ILE A 548 4.75 -16.92 -22.03
CA ILE A 548 4.59 -17.45 -23.40
C ILE A 548 4.09 -18.90 -23.34
N ARG A 549 4.75 -19.76 -22.56
CA ARG A 549 4.30 -21.16 -22.39
C ARG A 549 2.94 -21.30 -21.72
N HIS A 550 2.53 -20.34 -20.89
CA HIS A 550 1.18 -20.32 -20.31
C HIS A 550 0.13 -20.00 -21.37
N ILE A 551 0.32 -18.96 -22.19
CA ILE A 551 -0.67 -18.62 -23.23
C ILE A 551 -0.72 -19.66 -24.36
N GLU A 552 0.34 -20.43 -24.57
CA GLU A 552 0.33 -21.64 -25.42
C GLU A 552 -0.41 -22.83 -24.79
N ALA A 553 -0.24 -23.08 -23.48
CA ALA A 553 -0.87 -24.20 -22.78
C ALA A 553 -2.35 -23.98 -22.44
N PHE A 554 -2.79 -22.72 -22.42
CA PHE A 554 -4.15 -22.29 -22.08
C PHE A 554 -4.79 -21.44 -23.19
N ASP A 555 -4.36 -21.63 -24.44
CA ASP A 555 -4.82 -20.92 -25.66
C ASP A 555 -6.34 -20.94 -25.86
N ALA A 556 -6.98 -22.03 -25.47
CA ALA A 556 -8.41 -22.28 -25.64
C ALA A 556 -9.31 -21.54 -24.64
N CYS A 557 -8.76 -20.83 -23.65
CA CYS A 557 -9.53 -20.05 -22.67
C CYS A 557 -9.10 -18.58 -22.59
N ASP A 558 -9.94 -17.76 -21.98
CA ASP A 558 -9.66 -16.34 -21.79
C ASP A 558 -8.80 -16.14 -20.54
N ASN A 559 -7.58 -15.65 -20.71
CA ASN A 559 -6.57 -15.58 -19.65
C ASN A 559 -6.48 -14.16 -19.07
N PHE A 560 -6.51 -14.05 -17.75
CA PHE A 560 -6.07 -12.85 -17.02
C PHE A 560 -4.80 -13.22 -16.24
N VAL A 561 -3.70 -12.51 -16.51
CA VAL A 561 -2.37 -12.85 -16.00
C VAL A 561 -1.72 -11.66 -15.31
N LEU A 562 -1.29 -11.86 -14.07
CA LEU A 562 -0.31 -11.01 -13.40
C LEU A 562 1.10 -11.61 -13.59
N LEU A 563 2.05 -10.76 -13.96
CA LEU A 563 3.48 -11.04 -13.96
C LEU A 563 4.21 -9.90 -13.26
N HIS A 564 4.64 -10.14 -12.03
CA HIS A 564 5.42 -9.20 -11.20
C HIS A 564 6.88 -9.65 -11.18
N PHE A 565 7.79 -8.77 -11.62
CA PHE A 565 9.23 -9.00 -11.72
C PHE A 565 10.00 -7.81 -11.16
N ALA A 566 11.20 -8.06 -10.64
CA ALA A 566 11.96 -7.11 -9.82
C ALA A 566 13.39 -6.83 -10.32
N ASP A 567 13.66 -7.05 -11.61
CA ASP A 567 14.88 -6.60 -12.28
C ASP A 567 15.16 -5.10 -12.04
N THR A 568 14.11 -4.30 -11.88
CA THR A 568 14.17 -2.83 -11.76
C THR A 568 14.20 -2.31 -10.33
N HIS A 569 14.04 -3.18 -9.33
CA HIS A 569 14.08 -2.81 -7.92
C HIS A 569 15.53 -2.61 -7.45
N PRO A 570 15.86 -1.54 -6.69
CA PRO A 570 17.20 -1.34 -6.14
C PRO A 570 17.67 -2.50 -5.24
N ASN A 571 18.78 -3.16 -5.61
CA ASN A 571 19.30 -4.28 -4.82
C ASN A 571 19.88 -3.82 -3.48
N ASN A 572 19.37 -4.41 -2.39
CA ASN A 572 19.88 -4.30 -1.02
C ASN A 572 20.30 -5.68 -0.44
N PHE A 573 20.35 -6.74 -1.26
CA PHE A 573 20.77 -8.07 -0.83
C PHE A 573 22.28 -8.28 -1.00
N ASP A 574 22.86 -9.12 -0.15
CA ASP A 574 24.24 -9.61 -0.25
C ASP A 574 24.38 -10.59 -1.42
N ILE A 575 24.49 -10.03 -2.63
CA ILE A 575 24.72 -10.74 -3.88
C ILE A 575 25.87 -10.08 -4.66
N PRO A 576 26.65 -10.84 -5.45
CA PRO A 576 27.73 -10.26 -6.26
C PRO A 576 27.20 -9.23 -7.26
N SER A 577 27.85 -8.06 -7.32
CA SER A 577 27.59 -7.05 -8.35
C SER A 577 27.63 -7.66 -9.76
N PRO A 578 26.68 -7.38 -10.67
CA PRO A 578 26.64 -7.95 -12.00
C PRO A 578 27.95 -7.77 -12.79
N VAL A 579 28.33 -8.79 -13.58
CA VAL A 579 29.59 -8.80 -14.35
C VAL A 579 29.74 -7.58 -15.27
N LYS A 580 28.63 -7.01 -15.76
CA LYS A 580 28.63 -5.76 -16.54
C LYS A 580 29.19 -4.58 -15.71
N ALA A 581 28.77 -4.44 -14.44
CA ALA A 581 29.32 -3.44 -13.53
C ALA A 581 30.81 -3.72 -13.24
N GLN A 582 31.15 -4.97 -12.90
CA GLN A 582 32.53 -5.40 -12.60
C GLN A 582 33.55 -5.13 -13.72
N THR A 583 33.09 -5.00 -14.97
CA THR A 583 33.95 -4.86 -16.16
C THR A 583 33.96 -3.47 -16.77
N HIS A 584 33.11 -2.54 -16.29
CA HIS A 584 32.93 -1.21 -16.87
C HIS A 584 33.08 -0.05 -15.88
N LEU A 585 32.81 -0.28 -14.58
CA LEU A 585 33.04 0.69 -13.52
C LEU A 585 34.52 0.72 -13.12
N CYS A 586 34.97 1.80 -12.45
CA CYS A 586 36.32 1.81 -11.91
C CYS A 586 36.42 0.97 -10.61
N LEU A 587 37.64 0.73 -10.14
CA LEU A 587 37.87 -0.10 -8.95
C LEU A 587 37.29 0.52 -7.67
N GLU A 588 37.17 1.84 -7.60
CA GLU A 588 36.56 2.57 -6.49
C GLU A 588 35.03 2.40 -6.49
N ASP A 589 34.39 2.67 -7.64
CA ASP A 589 32.94 2.51 -7.83
C ASP A 589 32.48 1.07 -7.53
N VAL A 590 33.16 0.05 -8.09
CA VAL A 590 32.72 -1.35 -7.98
C VAL A 590 32.94 -1.95 -6.58
N LEU A 591 33.87 -1.37 -5.80
CA LEU A 591 34.12 -1.77 -4.41
C LEU A 591 33.35 -0.90 -3.40
N GLN A 592 32.43 -0.04 -3.87
CA GLN A 592 31.61 0.77 -2.98
C GLN A 592 30.74 -0.10 -2.07
N GLU A 593 30.88 0.11 -0.75
CA GLU A 593 30.07 -0.55 0.28
C GLU A 593 28.57 -0.44 -0.04
N GLN A 594 27.88 -1.58 0.00
CA GLN A 594 26.43 -1.63 -0.24
C GLN A 594 25.69 -1.59 1.10
N ASP A 595 24.64 -0.77 1.16
CA ASP A 595 23.75 -0.70 2.31
C ASP A 595 22.71 -1.84 2.23
N ALA A 596 22.63 -2.63 3.30
CA ALA A 596 21.70 -3.75 3.44
C ALA A 596 20.37 -3.36 4.13
N GLY A 597 20.15 -2.06 4.36
CA GLY A 597 18.89 -1.49 4.80
C GLY A 597 17.75 -1.68 3.77
N ALA A 598 16.54 -1.23 4.11
CA ALA A 598 15.41 -1.34 3.18
C ALA A 598 15.63 -0.49 1.91
N SER A 599 15.33 -1.05 0.74
CA SER A 599 15.61 -0.46 -0.58
C SER A 599 15.17 1.00 -0.72
N VAL A 600 14.03 1.37 -0.16
CA VAL A 600 13.47 2.74 -0.17
C VAL A 600 14.36 3.80 0.47
N PHE A 601 15.28 3.42 1.36
CA PHE A 601 16.21 4.32 2.04
C PHE A 601 17.62 4.35 1.43
N LEU A 602 17.91 3.51 0.42
CA LEU A 602 19.22 3.48 -0.24
C LEU A 602 19.55 4.84 -0.85
N LYS A 603 20.77 5.32 -0.58
CA LYS A 603 21.22 6.63 -1.09
C LYS A 603 21.75 6.53 -2.52
N PRO A 604 21.54 7.56 -3.36
CA PRO A 604 22.14 7.65 -4.68
C PRO A 604 23.64 7.41 -4.67
N ASN A 605 24.11 6.48 -5.52
CA ASN A 605 25.51 6.13 -5.68
C ASN A 605 25.78 5.49 -7.04
N VAL A 606 27.03 5.54 -7.51
CA VAL A 606 27.42 5.14 -8.87
C VAL A 606 27.14 3.67 -9.15
N LEU A 607 27.45 2.78 -8.20
CA LEU A 607 27.29 1.34 -8.37
C LEU A 607 25.82 0.94 -8.47
N SER A 608 24.98 1.34 -7.51
CA SER A 608 23.56 0.99 -7.51
C SER A 608 22.81 1.65 -8.68
N GLN A 609 23.17 2.87 -9.10
CA GLN A 609 22.62 3.51 -10.30
C GLN A 609 22.99 2.76 -11.58
N TYR A 610 24.28 2.43 -11.76
CA TYR A 610 24.75 1.69 -12.94
C TYR A 610 24.11 0.31 -13.05
N VAL A 611 24.00 -0.41 -11.92
CA VAL A 611 23.31 -1.70 -11.85
C VAL A 611 21.84 -1.54 -12.21
N ASN A 612 21.13 -0.60 -11.58
CA ASN A 612 19.71 -0.35 -11.87
C ASN A 612 19.46 -0.04 -13.37
N HIS A 613 20.28 0.83 -13.99
CA HIS A 613 20.22 1.10 -15.43
C HIS A 613 20.49 -0.15 -16.28
N ALA A 614 21.46 -0.97 -15.90
CA ALA A 614 21.79 -2.20 -16.61
C ALA A 614 20.67 -3.23 -16.57
N GLU A 615 19.96 -3.33 -15.45
CA GLU A 615 18.86 -4.27 -15.27
C GLU A 615 17.54 -3.75 -15.87
N ILE A 616 17.27 -2.43 -15.85
CA ILE A 616 16.18 -1.82 -16.67
C ILE A 616 16.39 -2.16 -18.16
N GLN A 617 17.62 -1.99 -18.66
CA GLN A 617 17.95 -2.39 -20.04
C GLN A 617 17.79 -3.91 -20.26
N ALA A 618 18.00 -4.74 -19.24
CA ALA A 618 17.82 -6.19 -19.34
C ALA A 618 16.34 -6.58 -19.41
N MET A 619 15.52 -6.03 -18.51
CA MET A 619 14.06 -6.13 -18.50
C MET A 619 13.46 -5.74 -19.86
N ASP A 620 13.81 -4.56 -20.40
CA ASP A 620 13.27 -4.07 -21.67
C ASP A 620 13.55 -5.03 -22.84
N ARG A 621 14.73 -5.66 -22.88
CA ARG A 621 15.04 -6.68 -23.91
C ARG A 621 14.16 -7.92 -23.78
N GLN A 622 13.86 -8.39 -22.57
CA GLN A 622 12.98 -9.54 -22.37
C GLN A 622 11.53 -9.22 -22.72
N LEU A 623 11.05 -8.04 -22.31
CA LEU A 623 9.72 -7.56 -22.67
C LEU A 623 9.58 -7.30 -24.18
N GLY A 624 10.66 -6.93 -24.87
CA GLY A 624 10.70 -6.88 -26.33
C GLY A 624 10.35 -8.20 -27.00
N TYR A 625 10.87 -9.34 -26.49
CA TYR A 625 10.48 -10.66 -27.00
C TYR A 625 9.01 -10.99 -26.74
N LEU A 626 8.48 -10.62 -25.56
CA LEU A 626 7.05 -10.78 -25.25
C LEU A 626 6.16 -9.95 -26.20
N PHE A 627 6.52 -8.69 -26.45
CA PHE A 627 5.74 -7.80 -27.31
C PHE A 627 5.77 -8.23 -28.78
N ASP A 628 6.91 -8.71 -29.27
CA ASP A 628 7.04 -9.22 -30.63
C ASP A 628 6.32 -10.57 -30.80
N TYR A 629 6.25 -11.41 -29.74
CA TYR A 629 5.37 -12.58 -29.72
C TYR A 629 3.89 -12.17 -29.78
N LEU A 630 3.43 -11.32 -28.84
CA LEU A 630 2.02 -10.89 -28.78
C LEU A 630 1.56 -10.28 -30.10
N THR A 631 2.35 -9.37 -30.69
CA THR A 631 1.99 -8.71 -31.96
C THR A 631 2.21 -9.56 -33.22
N SER A 632 2.74 -10.79 -33.07
CA SER A 632 2.80 -11.79 -34.15
C SER A 632 1.72 -12.88 -34.03
N HIS A 633 1.02 -12.96 -32.89
CA HIS A 633 0.07 -14.05 -32.58
C HIS A 633 -1.36 -13.57 -32.26
N TYR A 634 -1.57 -12.28 -31.98
CA TYR A 634 -2.85 -11.69 -31.59
C TYR A 634 -3.06 -10.33 -32.27
N GLU A 635 -4.29 -10.05 -32.70
CA GLU A 635 -4.67 -8.72 -33.19
C GLU A 635 -4.82 -7.72 -32.02
N ASP A 636 -4.66 -6.42 -32.29
CA ASP A 636 -4.68 -5.36 -31.26
C ASP A 636 -6.03 -5.24 -30.51
N ASP A 637 -7.11 -5.87 -30.97
CA ASP A 637 -8.39 -5.97 -30.25
C ASP A 637 -8.63 -7.32 -29.53
N GLU A 638 -7.70 -8.28 -29.62
CA GLU A 638 -7.80 -9.57 -28.93
C GLU A 638 -7.13 -9.59 -27.55
N TYR A 639 -6.28 -8.60 -27.26
CA TYR A 639 -5.52 -8.49 -26.01
C TYR A 639 -5.70 -7.14 -25.30
N ILE A 640 -5.39 -7.08 -24.01
CA ILE A 640 -5.09 -5.83 -23.28
C ILE A 640 -3.78 -6.05 -22.52
N VAL A 641 -2.84 -5.10 -22.58
CA VAL A 641 -1.62 -5.08 -21.76
C VAL A 641 -1.57 -3.78 -20.97
N LEU A 642 -1.45 -3.90 -19.65
CA LEU A 642 -1.02 -2.84 -18.74
C LEU A 642 0.41 -3.16 -18.32
N LEU A 643 1.31 -2.18 -18.39
CA LEU A 643 2.60 -2.22 -17.70
C LEU A 643 2.64 -1.07 -16.70
N TYR A 644 2.96 -1.37 -15.46
CA TYR A 644 3.04 -0.38 -14.39
C TYR A 644 4.13 -0.75 -13.37
N SER A 645 4.42 0.16 -12.46
CA SER A 645 5.16 -0.16 -11.24
C SER A 645 4.36 0.17 -9.98
N ASP A 646 4.73 -0.49 -8.90
CA ASP A 646 4.23 -0.28 -7.54
C ASP A 646 4.81 0.99 -6.89
N HIS A 647 6.07 1.32 -7.19
CA HIS A 647 6.75 2.56 -6.85
C HIS A 647 7.91 2.85 -7.83
N GLY A 648 8.74 3.85 -7.51
CA GLY A 648 9.99 4.17 -8.21
C GLY A 648 11.22 3.72 -7.42
N ALA A 649 12.33 4.46 -7.53
CA ALA A 649 13.64 4.06 -6.99
C ALA A 649 14.36 5.18 -6.24
N SER A 650 14.77 4.86 -5.00
CA SER A 650 15.57 5.67 -4.06
C SER A 650 16.93 6.09 -4.59
N VAL A 651 17.63 5.19 -5.30
CA VAL A 651 18.99 5.43 -5.82
C VAL A 651 19.08 6.52 -6.88
N HIS A 652 17.96 7.07 -7.36
CA HIS A 652 17.90 8.21 -8.28
C HIS A 652 17.35 9.50 -7.65
N ALA A 653 16.90 9.46 -6.40
CA ALA A 653 16.24 10.56 -5.71
C ALA A 653 17.10 11.83 -5.67
N ARG A 654 16.56 12.94 -6.18
CA ARG A 654 17.22 14.27 -6.11
C ARG A 654 16.94 15.01 -4.80
N SER A 655 15.82 14.71 -4.15
CA SER A 655 15.43 15.26 -2.85
C SER A 655 15.72 14.24 -1.73
N PRO A 656 16.17 14.65 -0.53
CA PRO A 656 16.27 13.77 0.63
C PRO A 656 14.91 13.36 1.21
N TYR A 657 13.81 13.95 0.74
CA TYR A 657 12.46 13.59 1.18
C TYR A 657 12.01 12.26 0.56
N LEU A 658 11.60 11.31 1.42
CA LEU A 658 11.26 9.91 1.07
C LEU A 658 10.24 9.73 -0.07
N LEU A 659 9.45 10.77 -0.33
CA LEU A 659 8.41 10.78 -1.36
C LEU A 659 8.84 11.66 -2.55
N SER A 660 10.10 11.56 -2.96
CA SER A 660 10.63 12.25 -4.14
C SER A 660 9.91 11.85 -5.44
N GLU A 661 10.06 12.68 -6.49
CA GLU A 661 9.61 12.34 -7.84
C GLU A 661 10.20 10.99 -8.29
N GLU A 662 11.48 10.71 -8.02
CA GLU A 662 12.11 9.47 -8.47
C GLU A 662 11.71 8.24 -7.64
N GLN A 663 11.42 8.38 -6.34
CA GLN A 663 10.96 7.27 -5.46
C GLN A 663 9.50 6.87 -5.67
N THR A 664 8.62 7.80 -6.05
CA THR A 664 7.17 7.53 -6.14
C THR A 664 6.57 7.78 -7.51
N GLY A 665 7.31 8.40 -8.44
CA GLY A 665 6.91 8.55 -9.84
C GLY A 665 7.06 7.25 -10.63
N ALA A 666 6.14 6.33 -10.36
CA ALA A 666 5.99 5.01 -10.94
C ALA A 666 5.65 5.04 -12.44
N ALA A 667 5.82 3.91 -13.12
CA ALA A 667 5.40 3.73 -14.51
C ALA A 667 3.90 3.42 -14.64
N LEU A 668 3.25 3.90 -15.70
CA LEU A 668 1.96 3.41 -16.16
C LEU A 668 1.83 3.55 -17.68
N MET A 669 1.62 2.42 -18.36
CA MET A 669 1.44 2.31 -19.80
C MET A 669 0.36 1.28 -20.11
N VAL A 670 -0.41 1.50 -21.17
CA VAL A 670 -1.55 0.65 -21.54
C VAL A 670 -1.64 0.56 -23.07
N ARG A 671 -1.89 -0.65 -23.61
CA ARG A 671 -2.20 -0.86 -25.05
C ARG A 671 -3.12 -2.06 -25.24
N GLY A 672 -3.95 -2.00 -26.28
CA GLY A 672 -4.77 -3.11 -26.77
C GLY A 672 -6.23 -2.70 -26.94
N ALA A 673 -7.12 -3.65 -26.74
CA ALA A 673 -8.52 -3.53 -27.09
C ALA A 673 -9.24 -2.39 -26.33
N GLY A 674 -9.75 -1.41 -27.07
CA GLY A 674 -10.44 -0.24 -26.50
C GLY A 674 -9.53 0.84 -25.91
N VAL A 675 -8.21 0.69 -26.04
CA VAL A 675 -7.23 1.67 -25.56
C VAL A 675 -6.99 2.75 -26.62
N PRO A 676 -7.12 4.05 -26.31
CA PRO A 676 -6.79 5.12 -27.24
C PRO A 676 -5.29 5.15 -27.59
N ALA A 677 -4.97 5.38 -28.87
CA ALA A 677 -3.60 5.54 -29.35
C ALA A 677 -3.16 7.02 -29.23
N LEU A 678 -2.83 7.45 -28.01
CA LEU A 678 -2.43 8.83 -27.68
C LEU A 678 -0.91 9.02 -27.59
N GLY A 679 -0.15 7.95 -27.37
CA GLY A 679 1.27 8.03 -27.02
C GLY A 679 1.47 8.52 -25.59
N CYS A 680 2.43 9.42 -25.38
CA CYS A 680 2.66 10.03 -24.07
C CYS A 680 1.57 11.06 -23.73
N VAL A 681 1.07 11.01 -22.48
CA VAL A 681 0.14 11.99 -21.92
C VAL A 681 0.67 12.58 -20.62
N ASP A 682 0.49 13.89 -20.47
CA ASP A 682 0.90 14.67 -19.29
C ASP A 682 -0.29 14.86 -18.33
N GLU A 683 -1.13 13.83 -18.19
CA GLU A 683 -2.17 13.73 -17.18
C GLU A 683 -1.59 13.14 -15.88
N LEU A 684 -2.03 13.67 -14.74
CA LEU A 684 -1.76 13.10 -13.43
C LEU A 684 -2.53 11.79 -13.23
N ALA A 685 -1.84 10.72 -12.86
CA ALA A 685 -2.44 9.43 -12.52
C ALA A 685 -1.88 8.89 -11.20
N SER A 686 -2.66 8.09 -10.48
CA SER A 686 -2.24 7.43 -9.23
C SER A 686 -2.35 5.90 -9.34
N SER A 687 -1.62 5.13 -8.54
CA SER A 687 -1.66 3.66 -8.58
C SER A 687 -3.07 3.07 -8.37
N VAL A 688 -3.93 3.76 -7.61
CA VAL A 688 -5.36 3.43 -7.44
C VAL A 688 -6.21 3.58 -8.70
N ASP A 689 -5.75 4.36 -9.69
CA ASP A 689 -6.49 4.60 -10.95
C ASP A 689 -6.43 3.36 -11.87
N ILE A 690 -5.44 2.48 -11.69
CA ILE A 690 -5.22 1.24 -12.47
C ILE A 690 -6.46 0.32 -12.41
N TYR A 691 -7.13 0.24 -11.25
CA TYR A 691 -8.38 -0.49 -11.08
C TYR A 691 -9.48 0.03 -12.03
N LYS A 692 -9.66 1.35 -12.12
CA LYS A 692 -10.72 1.94 -12.97
C LYS A 692 -10.34 1.91 -14.45
N ILE A 693 -9.06 2.04 -14.79
CA ILE A 693 -8.54 1.85 -16.15
C ILE A 693 -8.80 0.43 -16.65
N LEU A 694 -8.42 -0.60 -15.89
CA LEU A 694 -8.69 -1.98 -16.31
C LEU A 694 -10.20 -2.27 -16.33
N GLY A 695 -10.96 -1.80 -15.34
CA GLY A 695 -12.42 -1.99 -15.32
C GLY A 695 -13.13 -1.39 -16.53
N LYS A 696 -12.71 -0.21 -16.98
CA LYS A 696 -13.18 0.45 -18.21
C LYS A 696 -12.92 -0.38 -19.48
N LEU A 697 -11.78 -1.09 -19.55
CA LEU A 697 -11.36 -1.86 -20.73
C LEU A 697 -11.89 -3.31 -20.73
N ALA A 698 -11.94 -3.94 -19.55
CA ALA A 698 -12.41 -5.31 -19.36
C ALA A 698 -13.94 -5.42 -19.17
N GLY A 699 -14.61 -4.33 -18.76
CA GLY A 699 -16.06 -4.25 -18.62
C GLY A 699 -16.62 -4.65 -17.26
N TYR A 700 -15.89 -4.40 -16.17
CA TYR A 700 -16.39 -4.55 -14.79
C TYR A 700 -16.76 -3.21 -14.14
N PRO A 701 -17.60 -3.18 -13.08
CA PRO A 701 -18.05 -1.93 -12.46
C PRO A 701 -16.92 -1.14 -11.79
N ILE A 702 -16.83 0.16 -12.06
CA ILE A 702 -15.77 1.06 -11.56
C ILE A 702 -16.28 2.16 -10.60
N ASP A 703 -17.59 2.22 -10.39
CA ASP A 703 -18.29 3.31 -9.68
C ASP A 703 -18.73 2.93 -8.26
N ALA A 704 -18.07 1.93 -7.65
CA ALA A 704 -18.36 1.54 -6.27
C ALA A 704 -17.95 2.67 -5.30
N PRO A 705 -18.80 3.11 -4.34
CA PRO A 705 -18.55 4.32 -3.55
C PRO A 705 -17.31 4.32 -2.66
N TYR A 706 -16.67 3.17 -2.45
CA TYR A 706 -15.42 3.06 -1.69
C TYR A 706 -14.15 3.28 -2.53
N LEU A 707 -14.24 3.29 -3.86
CA LEU A 707 -13.05 3.31 -4.73
C LEU A 707 -12.44 4.72 -4.87
N ASP A 708 -11.29 4.92 -4.21
CA ASP A 708 -10.48 6.14 -4.25
C ASP A 708 -9.92 6.50 -5.64
N GLY A 709 -9.80 5.51 -6.53
CA GLY A 709 -9.29 5.71 -7.88
C GLY A 709 -10.11 6.72 -8.71
N ASN A 710 -9.43 7.46 -9.59
CA ASN A 710 -10.01 8.24 -10.67
C ASN A 710 -10.02 7.41 -11.96
N LEU A 711 -10.95 7.68 -12.88
CA LEU A 711 -10.78 7.28 -14.28
C LEU A 711 -10.12 8.45 -15.02
N PRO A 712 -8.93 8.30 -15.63
CA PRO A 712 -8.27 9.40 -16.33
C PRO A 712 -9.08 9.92 -17.53
N GLU A 713 -8.90 11.20 -17.86
CA GLU A 713 -9.36 11.85 -19.09
C GLU A 713 -8.94 11.06 -20.33
N ALA A 714 -7.72 10.51 -20.34
CA ALA A 714 -7.21 9.63 -21.39
C ALA A 714 -8.08 8.37 -21.66
N PHE A 715 -8.95 7.97 -20.72
CA PHE A 715 -9.91 6.87 -20.86
C PHE A 715 -11.40 7.34 -20.85
N GLY A 716 -11.62 8.64 -21.02
CA GLY A 716 -12.94 9.27 -21.01
C GLY A 716 -13.53 9.42 -19.61
N GLY A 717 -12.69 9.60 -18.59
CA GLY A 717 -13.08 10.08 -17.27
C GLY A 717 -12.74 11.56 -17.07
N THR A 718 -12.14 11.92 -15.94
CA THR A 718 -11.93 13.31 -15.51
C THR A 718 -10.45 13.60 -15.29
N ARG A 719 -9.94 14.74 -15.78
CA ARG A 719 -8.55 15.16 -15.55
C ARG A 719 -8.30 15.40 -14.05
N ARG A 720 -7.42 14.59 -13.45
CA ARG A 720 -7.03 14.66 -12.03
C ARG A 720 -6.26 15.95 -11.74
N THR A 721 -6.65 16.68 -10.69
CA THR A 721 -5.98 17.95 -10.29
C THR A 721 -4.77 17.75 -9.37
N TYR A 722 -4.76 16.68 -8.57
CA TYR A 722 -3.61 16.29 -7.74
C TYR A 722 -3.49 14.78 -7.53
N THR A 723 -2.26 14.30 -7.33
CA THR A 723 -1.96 12.98 -6.74
C THR A 723 -1.52 13.12 -5.29
N VAL A 724 -1.64 12.04 -4.53
CA VAL A 724 -1.08 11.89 -3.19
C VAL A 724 -0.17 10.67 -3.18
N SER A 725 1.01 10.83 -2.60
CA SER A 725 1.86 9.75 -2.11
C SER A 725 2.06 9.95 -0.62
N ASN A 726 2.09 8.91 0.20
CA ASN A 726 2.34 9.03 1.64
C ASN A 726 3.03 7.79 2.23
N SER A 727 3.74 8.00 3.34
CA SER A 727 4.35 6.95 4.15
C SER A 727 3.51 6.77 5.42
N ILE A 728 2.83 5.62 5.55
CA ILE A 728 2.23 5.15 6.81
C ILE A 728 3.03 3.92 7.22
N TYR A 729 4.10 4.15 7.98
CA TYR A 729 5.01 3.11 8.45
C TYR A 729 5.20 3.24 9.97
N PRO A 730 4.80 2.25 10.79
CA PRO A 730 4.90 2.34 12.25
C PRO A 730 6.33 2.63 12.75
N GLY A 731 6.45 3.55 13.71
CA GLY A 731 7.75 4.00 14.22
C GLY A 731 8.52 4.97 13.32
N GLN A 732 8.00 5.31 12.13
CA GLN A 732 8.45 6.46 11.33
C GLN A 732 7.48 7.64 11.50
N THR A 733 8.01 8.86 11.40
CA THR A 733 7.20 10.08 11.25
C THR A 733 6.41 10.04 9.94
N TYR A 734 5.11 10.35 10.02
CA TYR A 734 4.22 10.35 8.85
C TYR A 734 4.67 11.38 7.83
N LYS A 735 4.67 10.99 6.55
CA LYS A 735 5.06 11.84 5.43
C LYS A 735 3.97 11.82 4.37
N ILE A 736 3.69 12.97 3.76
CA ILE A 736 2.77 13.10 2.63
C ILE A 736 3.31 14.08 1.59
N CYS A 737 3.30 13.65 0.33
CA CYS A 737 3.54 14.50 -0.84
C CYS A 737 2.22 14.66 -1.63
N VAL A 738 1.72 15.89 -1.73
CA VAL A 738 0.58 16.22 -2.61
C VAL A 738 1.13 16.92 -3.86
N ARG A 739 0.90 16.34 -5.04
CA ARG A 739 1.44 16.88 -6.31
C ARG A 739 0.35 17.36 -7.24
N THR A 740 0.43 18.62 -7.61
CA THR A 740 -0.33 19.21 -8.72
C THR A 740 0.48 19.13 -10.02
N GLU A 741 -0.05 19.66 -11.12
CA GLU A 741 0.70 19.76 -12.38
C GLU A 741 2.03 20.53 -12.23
N ARG A 742 2.10 21.52 -11.32
CA ARG A 742 3.25 22.44 -11.16
C ARG A 742 4.00 22.36 -9.84
N HIS A 743 3.34 21.99 -8.74
CA HIS A 743 3.92 22.07 -7.39
C HIS A 743 3.78 20.74 -6.63
N ALA A 744 4.78 20.40 -5.82
CA ALA A 744 4.78 19.32 -4.84
C ALA A 744 4.81 19.90 -3.43
N PHE A 745 3.82 19.58 -2.61
CA PHE A 745 3.76 19.94 -1.19
C PHE A 745 4.21 18.76 -0.34
N HIS A 746 5.28 18.94 0.42
CA HIS A 746 5.79 17.99 1.40
C HIS A 746 5.28 18.37 2.79
N LEU A 747 4.84 17.39 3.58
CA LEU A 747 4.58 17.55 5.00
C LEU A 747 5.12 16.36 5.79
N GLU A 748 5.67 16.62 6.97
CA GLU A 748 6.17 15.61 7.90
C GLU A 748 5.73 15.92 9.34
N THR A 749 5.17 14.94 10.04
CA THR A 749 4.79 15.07 11.46
C THR A 749 6.00 14.93 12.37
N GLU A 750 5.99 15.55 13.55
CA GLU A 750 7.00 15.24 14.58
C GLU A 750 6.70 13.92 15.31
N ASP A 751 5.41 13.59 15.47
CA ASP A 751 4.96 12.34 16.07
C ASP A 751 5.16 11.16 15.10
N ALA A 752 5.54 10.01 15.65
CA ALA A 752 5.59 8.75 14.89
C ALA A 752 4.18 8.18 14.62
N THR A 753 4.07 7.49 13.49
CA THR A 753 2.93 6.63 13.12
C THR A 753 2.82 5.45 14.08
N ARG A 754 1.60 5.14 14.53
CA ARG A 754 1.31 3.97 15.38
C ARG A 754 1.25 2.66 14.60
N GLU A 755 1.23 1.53 15.31
CA GLU A 755 1.08 0.18 14.75
C GLU A 755 -0.20 0.01 13.91
N ASP A 756 -1.28 0.72 14.27
CA ASP A 756 -2.55 0.75 13.55
C ASP A 756 -2.61 1.77 12.39
N GLY A 757 -1.48 2.42 12.08
CA GLY A 757 -1.38 3.43 11.02
C GLY A 757 -1.92 4.80 11.40
N THR A 758 -2.37 5.03 12.65
CA THR A 758 -2.89 6.34 13.05
C THR A 758 -1.79 7.39 13.26
N VAL A 759 -2.09 8.63 12.87
CA VAL A 759 -1.14 9.74 12.78
C VAL A 759 -1.59 10.96 13.56
N SER A 760 -0.64 11.65 14.20
CA SER A 760 -0.90 12.86 14.98
C SER A 760 -0.43 14.08 14.21
N PHE A 761 -1.35 15.04 14.05
CA PHE A 761 -1.07 16.34 13.44
C PHE A 761 -0.82 17.43 14.50
N ALA A 762 -0.54 17.06 15.76
CA ALA A 762 -0.33 18.01 16.85
C ALA A 762 0.88 18.93 16.64
N ARG A 763 1.91 18.47 15.90
CA ARG A 763 3.05 19.25 15.39
C ARG A 763 3.56 18.64 14.08
N TYR A 764 3.80 19.47 13.07
CA TYR A 764 4.35 19.07 11.76
C TYR A 764 5.15 20.21 11.13
N LYS A 765 5.85 19.93 10.03
CA LYS A 765 6.50 20.89 9.14
C LYS A 765 6.06 20.66 7.70
N TYR A 766 6.14 21.68 6.86
CA TYR A 766 5.83 21.55 5.43
C TYR A 766 6.71 22.44 4.55
N HIS A 767 6.84 22.05 3.28
CA HIS A 767 7.57 22.76 2.22
C HIS A 767 6.77 22.64 0.91
N ILE A 768 6.85 23.64 0.02
CA ILE A 768 6.30 23.55 -1.34
C ILE A 768 7.47 23.67 -2.32
N HIS A 769 7.52 22.82 -3.33
CA HIS A 769 8.52 22.90 -4.40
C HIS A 769 7.88 22.98 -5.78
N GLU A 770 8.55 23.65 -6.72
CA GLU A 770 8.22 23.51 -8.14
C GLU A 770 8.55 22.10 -8.66
N ARG A 771 7.78 21.60 -9.64
CA ARG A 771 7.97 20.28 -10.26
C ARG A 771 8.72 20.35 -11.61
N ASN A 772 9.72 21.22 -11.68
CA ASN A 772 10.64 21.40 -12.81
C ASN A 772 12.00 20.73 -12.55
N GLU A 773 13.05 21.10 -13.29
CA GLU A 773 14.40 20.55 -13.09
C GLU A 773 15.10 21.16 -11.86
N ASP A 774 14.85 22.44 -11.58
CA ASP A 774 15.48 23.23 -10.50
C ASP A 774 14.92 22.93 -9.10
N TYR A 775 13.63 22.57 -8.99
CA TYR A 775 12.96 22.13 -7.76
C TYR A 775 12.96 23.15 -6.60
N CYS A 776 12.98 24.44 -6.94
CA CYS A 776 13.02 25.58 -6.01
C CYS A 776 11.86 25.53 -4.99
N GLU A 777 12.13 25.99 -3.75
CA GLU A 777 11.11 26.11 -2.72
C GLU A 777 10.24 27.36 -2.95
N VAL A 778 8.92 27.20 -2.79
CA VAL A 778 7.90 28.22 -3.10
C VAL A 778 7.23 28.68 -1.81
N PHE A 779 7.24 29.99 -1.58
CA PHE A 779 6.61 30.59 -0.41
C PHE A 779 5.36 31.38 -0.83
N ASP A 780 4.18 30.78 -0.64
CA ASP A 780 2.87 31.38 -0.90
C ASP A 780 1.87 30.89 0.18
N ASP A 781 1.35 31.83 0.97
CA ASP A 781 0.42 31.60 2.07
C ASP A 781 -0.88 30.92 1.61
N ARG A 782 -1.37 31.25 0.41
CA ARG A 782 -2.65 30.77 -0.14
C ARG A 782 -2.50 29.37 -0.71
N LEU A 783 -1.40 29.09 -1.38
CA LEU A 783 -1.03 27.78 -1.89
C LEU A 783 -0.79 26.80 -0.73
N ALA A 784 -0.07 27.21 0.32
CA ALA A 784 0.11 26.43 1.54
C ALA A 784 -1.23 26.09 2.21
N ARG A 785 -2.11 27.08 2.39
CA ARG A 785 -3.47 26.88 2.94
C ARG A 785 -4.31 25.91 2.09
N GLY A 786 -4.20 25.96 0.76
CA GLY A 786 -4.89 25.05 -0.16
C GLY A 786 -4.38 23.61 -0.08
N PHE A 787 -3.06 23.42 -0.01
CA PHE A 787 -2.47 22.09 0.18
C PHE A 787 -2.77 21.49 1.55
N LEU A 788 -2.73 22.29 2.61
CA LEU A 788 -3.13 21.86 3.94
C LEU A 788 -4.58 21.36 3.95
N ASP A 789 -5.52 22.05 3.29
CA ASP A 789 -6.91 21.57 3.18
C ASP A 789 -7.02 20.21 2.43
N ILE A 790 -6.13 19.90 1.48
CA ILE A 790 -6.08 18.61 0.78
C ILE A 790 -5.53 17.49 1.66
N VAL A 791 -4.34 17.68 2.24
CA VAL A 791 -3.74 16.73 3.23
C VAL A 791 -4.75 16.44 4.34
N TRP A 792 -5.48 17.47 4.72
CA TRP A 792 -6.46 17.39 5.77
C TRP A 792 -7.68 16.54 5.45
N GLN A 793 -8.27 16.71 4.26
CA GLN A 793 -9.38 15.86 3.84
C GLN A 793 -8.92 14.41 3.66
N TYR A 794 -7.70 14.21 3.14
CA TYR A 794 -7.09 12.89 2.96
C TYR A 794 -6.83 12.14 4.28
N THR A 795 -6.59 12.85 5.39
CA THR A 795 -6.21 12.25 6.70
C THR A 795 -7.37 12.08 7.69
N GLU A 796 -8.61 12.36 7.28
CA GLU A 796 -9.78 12.37 8.18
C GLU A 796 -10.12 11.01 8.81
N SER A 797 -9.82 9.90 8.14
CA SER A 797 -10.13 8.54 8.60
C SER A 797 -9.10 7.92 9.56
N PHE A 798 -7.88 8.47 9.64
CA PHE A 798 -6.75 7.91 10.39
C PHE A 798 -5.94 8.91 11.24
N ARG A 799 -6.40 10.17 11.37
CA ARG A 799 -5.87 11.12 12.37
C ARG A 799 -6.29 10.72 13.79
N ARG A 800 -5.43 11.02 14.77
CA ARG A 800 -5.64 10.91 16.23
C ARG A 800 -5.27 12.20 16.95
#